data_AF-A0A674CHA0-F1
#
_entry.id   AF-A0A674CHA0-F1
#
_cell.length_a   1.000
_cell.length_b   1.000
_cell.length_c   1.000
_cell.angle_alpha   90.00
_cell.angle_beta   90.00
_cell.angle_gamma   90.00
#
_symmetry.space_group_name_H-M   'P 1'
#
loop_
_entity.id
_entity.type
_entity.pdbx_description
1 polymer ?
#
loop_
_entity_poly.entity_id
_entity_poly.type
_entity_poly.pdbx_seq_one_letter_code
_entity_poly.pdbx_strand_id
1 'polypeptide(L)'
;MRSEVAAALLLVFCAVAVSVSVSGDENRTGKRDTREVKVAPPDPVDCAWSLWSEWTPCNSCTKIQHRSRSVEVFGQFGGKPCQGQPIGEQQACTIDAVCEQALPPECSSTEFTCESGACIKLRLSCNGDYDCEDGSDEDCEPVRKPCGTKLYDTNEQGRTAGYGINILGMEPRINPFNNDYFNGMCNKVKNTNNNEYNRLPWNVGLLNYETIAEETVSKEIYEDTYTLLRELMTETKLTVSAGLNLKYTPTEKSMAKSNTTVSGGVGLDAEYDRTQMIKEVSEYSTIKSTCICHRHRKDWTKVQWNKSFMRVNGHVQLSTYRMRSRDLQVAGEFLEHVKSLPLEYEKGQYFSFLEDYGTHYTRNGKSGGEYQLVYVLNQDTIKDKNLNIREVDQGVIPFKFLSTTHIVEKSGQELTERKLQNCIKVGISGNFDTNIGIGGDAHIRPGYCKDTVNKNTDEKEGKALVDKVITVVRGGTLETAVAMRTQIMKEGLVDINTYQNWARTVGDAPALLSSEPEPIQTLIPLSMPDANTRRLNMQRATQEYEAEYSVCKCKPCHNGGTLALLDGKCLCLCLPQFEGLACQDAKADNNKNTKTPVESVPQEGNWSCWAAWSGCSGGKRIRTRSCNTQGLSGATCSGDTVAEDYC
;
A
#
# COMPACT_ATOMS: atom_id res chain seq x y z
N MET A 1 50.39 -32.92 -41.27
CA MET A 1 49.82 -32.20 -42.42
C MET A 1 50.73 -32.45 -43.64
N ARG A 2 50.72 -33.55 -44.41
CA ARG A 2 49.79 -34.70 -44.60
C ARG A 2 48.38 -34.25 -44.99
N SER A 3 48.04 -34.19 -46.29
CA SER A 3 47.61 -35.29 -47.20
C SER A 3 46.19 -35.74 -46.85
N GLU A 4 45.20 -35.92 -47.72
CA GLU A 4 44.96 -35.87 -49.17
C GLU A 4 43.45 -36.26 -49.32
N VAL A 5 42.95 -36.42 -50.56
CA VAL A 5 41.72 -37.14 -50.93
C VAL A 5 40.37 -36.45 -50.68
N ALA A 6 39.73 -36.08 -51.80
CA ALA A 6 38.28 -35.91 -51.91
C ALA A 6 37.62 -37.25 -52.30
N ALA A 7 36.45 -37.56 -51.75
CA ALA A 7 35.53 -38.55 -52.33
C ALA A 7 34.10 -38.34 -51.82
N ALA A 8 33.16 -38.11 -52.73
CA ALA A 8 31.74 -38.36 -52.50
C ALA A 8 31.38 -39.65 -53.24
N LEU A 9 30.56 -40.52 -52.64
CA LEU A 9 29.87 -41.60 -53.36
C LEU A 9 28.64 -42.09 -52.58
N LEU A 10 27.60 -42.47 -53.35
CA LEU A 10 26.30 -42.92 -52.88
C LEU A 10 26.31 -44.36 -52.37
N LEU A 11 25.29 -44.71 -51.56
CA LEU A 11 24.50 -45.96 -51.52
C LEU A 11 23.42 -45.74 -50.45
N VAL A 12 22.17 -45.35 -50.73
CA VAL A 12 21.09 -46.13 -51.39
C VAL A 12 21.02 -47.59 -50.92
N PHE A 13 20.11 -47.86 -49.98
CA PHE A 13 19.36 -49.11 -49.91
C PHE A 13 17.90 -48.82 -49.49
N CYS A 14 16.95 -49.38 -50.24
CA CYS A 14 15.51 -49.23 -50.01
C CYS A 14 14.93 -50.49 -49.35
N ALA A 15 13.92 -50.30 -48.47
CA ALA A 15 12.75 -51.16 -48.21
C ALA A 15 12.09 -50.61 -46.92
N VAL A 16 10.92 -49.97 -46.90
CA VAL A 16 9.58 -50.44 -47.30
C VAL A 16 9.18 -51.76 -46.61
N ALA A 17 8.40 -51.66 -45.53
CA ALA A 17 7.09 -52.32 -45.42
C ALA A 17 6.33 -51.86 -44.16
N VAL A 18 5.03 -51.66 -44.31
CA VAL A 18 4.05 -51.52 -43.23
C VAL A 18 3.70 -52.91 -42.68
N SER A 19 3.47 -53.05 -41.38
CA SER A 19 2.71 -54.17 -40.82
C SER A 19 1.71 -53.68 -39.77
N VAL A 20 0.49 -54.20 -39.86
CA VAL A 20 -0.66 -53.85 -39.02
C VAL A 20 -0.90 -54.98 -38.01
N SER A 21 -1.30 -54.60 -36.78
CA SER A 21 -1.97 -55.41 -35.74
C SER A 21 -1.35 -56.73 -35.26
N VAL A 22 -1.26 -56.88 -33.94
CA VAL A 22 -1.91 -57.98 -33.19
C VAL A 22 -2.42 -57.43 -31.86
N SER A 23 -3.65 -57.78 -31.49
CA SER A 23 -4.19 -57.55 -30.14
C SER A 23 -3.71 -58.64 -29.19
N GLY A 24 -3.21 -58.27 -28.01
CA GLY A 24 -2.76 -59.22 -26.99
C GLY A 24 -3.10 -58.74 -25.59
N ASP A 25 -4.11 -59.36 -24.98
CA ASP A 25 -4.40 -59.19 -23.56
C ASP A 25 -3.28 -59.81 -22.71
N GLU A 26 -2.46 -58.97 -22.06
CA GLU A 26 -1.69 -59.40 -20.89
C GLU A 26 -2.14 -58.64 -19.65
N ASN A 27 -2.81 -59.40 -18.78
CA ASN A 27 -3.40 -58.95 -17.53
C ASN A 27 -2.30 -58.65 -16.49
N ARG A 28 -1.65 -57.48 -16.58
CA ARG A 28 -0.71 -56.98 -15.57
C ARG A 28 -1.43 -56.08 -14.57
N THR A 29 -1.35 -56.46 -13.30
CA THR A 29 -1.84 -55.75 -12.12
C THR A 29 -1.12 -54.41 -11.94
N GLY A 30 -1.54 -53.40 -12.71
CA GLY A 30 -1.06 -52.04 -12.63
C GLY A 30 -1.36 -51.41 -11.28
N LYS A 31 -0.31 -51.26 -10.47
CA LYS A 31 -0.30 -50.41 -9.27
C LYS A 31 -0.76 -49.01 -9.68
N ARG A 32 -1.92 -48.55 -9.19
CA ARG A 32 -2.38 -47.17 -9.43
C ARG A 32 -1.43 -46.19 -8.76
N ASP A 33 -0.45 -45.71 -9.50
CA ASP A 33 0.21 -44.44 -9.19
C ASP A 33 -0.85 -43.34 -9.30
N THR A 34 -1.22 -42.76 -8.16
CA THR A 34 -1.99 -41.52 -8.10
C THR A 34 -1.06 -40.37 -8.50
N ARG A 35 -0.81 -40.24 -9.82
CA ARG A 35 -0.21 -39.03 -10.38
C ARG A 35 -1.07 -37.83 -10.01
N GLU A 36 -0.46 -36.83 -9.40
CA GLU A 36 -1.03 -35.49 -9.26
C GLU A 36 -1.53 -35.02 -10.64
N VAL A 37 -2.84 -34.83 -10.78
CA VAL A 37 -3.43 -34.24 -11.99
C VAL A 37 -3.27 -32.73 -11.86
N LYS A 38 -2.08 -32.23 -12.22
CA LYS A 38 -1.85 -30.79 -12.34
C LYS A 38 -2.67 -30.26 -13.50
N VAL A 39 -3.47 -29.24 -13.24
CA VAL A 39 -4.32 -28.61 -14.24
C VAL A 39 -3.45 -27.60 -14.99
N ALA A 40 -3.56 -27.56 -16.31
CA ALA A 40 -2.84 -26.53 -17.07
C ALA A 40 -3.29 -25.14 -16.58
N PRO A 41 -2.36 -24.22 -16.27
CA PRO A 41 -2.73 -22.87 -15.88
C PRO A 41 -3.51 -22.20 -17.03
N PRO A 42 -4.45 -21.29 -16.73
CA PRO A 42 -5.12 -20.50 -17.77
C PRO A 42 -4.12 -19.73 -18.63
N ASP A 43 -4.51 -19.46 -19.89
CA ASP A 43 -3.68 -18.68 -20.80
C ASP A 43 -3.37 -17.28 -20.22
N PRO A 44 -2.14 -16.75 -20.40
CA PRO A 44 -1.78 -15.41 -19.97
C PRO A 44 -2.69 -14.35 -20.58
N VAL A 45 -3.20 -13.45 -19.75
CA VAL A 45 -4.04 -12.32 -20.17
C VAL A 45 -3.16 -11.07 -20.16
N ASP A 46 -2.77 -10.60 -21.34
CA ASP A 46 -2.09 -9.31 -21.51
C ASP A 46 -3.08 -8.15 -21.30
N CYS A 47 -2.59 -7.03 -20.78
CA CYS A 47 -3.34 -5.78 -20.67
C CYS A 47 -3.97 -5.36 -22.01
N ALA A 48 -5.25 -4.98 -21.97
CA ALA A 48 -5.95 -4.34 -23.09
C ALA A 48 -6.43 -2.95 -22.69
N TRP A 49 -6.16 -1.97 -23.56
CA TRP A 49 -6.65 -0.60 -23.47
C TRP A 49 -7.82 -0.41 -24.43
N SER A 50 -8.78 0.43 -24.04
CA SER A 50 -9.78 0.94 -24.97
C SER A 50 -9.12 1.78 -26.07
N LEU A 51 -9.87 2.02 -27.14
CA LEU A 51 -9.56 3.12 -28.03
C LEU A 51 -9.49 4.43 -27.24
N TRP A 52 -8.66 5.36 -27.72
CA TRP A 52 -8.68 6.74 -27.26
C TRP A 52 -10.02 7.39 -27.60
N SER A 53 -10.48 8.30 -26.74
CA SER A 53 -11.53 9.23 -27.11
C SER A 53 -11.09 10.10 -28.29
N GLU A 54 -12.06 10.70 -28.96
CA GLU A 54 -11.79 11.88 -29.78
C GLU A 54 -11.14 12.98 -28.94
N TRP A 55 -10.39 13.86 -29.59
CA TRP A 55 -9.82 15.04 -28.94
C TRP A 55 -10.91 16.04 -28.56
N THR A 56 -10.78 16.64 -27.37
CA THR A 56 -11.62 17.78 -26.98
C THR A 56 -11.43 18.95 -27.94
N PRO A 57 -12.39 19.89 -28.00
CA PRO A 57 -12.14 21.23 -28.52
C PRO A 57 -10.86 21.84 -27.92
N CYS A 58 -10.15 22.64 -28.73
CA CYS A 58 -8.95 23.35 -28.28
C CYS A 58 -9.32 24.45 -27.29
N ASN A 59 -8.74 24.42 -26.07
CA ASN A 59 -9.00 25.44 -25.07
C ASN A 59 -8.41 26.80 -25.50
N SER A 60 -9.23 27.86 -25.49
CA SER A 60 -8.84 29.20 -25.95
C SER A 60 -7.75 29.87 -25.10
N CYS A 61 -7.66 29.51 -23.82
CA CYS A 61 -6.71 30.07 -22.86
C CYS A 61 -5.41 29.27 -22.78
N THR A 62 -5.48 27.95 -22.60
CA THR A 62 -4.27 27.11 -22.46
C THR A 62 -3.66 26.70 -23.80
N LYS A 63 -4.40 26.81 -24.91
CA LYS A 63 -4.02 26.31 -26.24
C LYS A 63 -3.65 24.81 -26.23
N ILE A 64 -4.33 24.06 -25.37
CA ILE A 64 -4.19 22.62 -25.20
C ILE A 64 -5.55 21.95 -25.45
N GLN A 65 -5.50 20.77 -26.05
CA GLN A 65 -6.61 19.83 -26.17
C GLN A 65 -6.24 18.52 -25.46
N HIS A 66 -7.24 17.79 -24.99
CA HIS A 66 -7.09 16.58 -24.21
C HIS A 66 -7.80 15.41 -24.88
N ARG A 67 -7.40 14.20 -24.50
CA ARG A 67 -8.16 12.98 -24.73
C ARG A 67 -7.87 11.99 -23.62
N SER A 68 -8.74 10.99 -23.49
CA SER A 68 -8.57 9.94 -22.48
C SER A 68 -8.94 8.56 -23.01
N ARG A 69 -8.54 7.53 -22.26
CA ARG A 69 -8.89 6.12 -22.52
C ARG A 69 -9.19 5.39 -21.21
N SER A 70 -9.44 4.09 -21.30
CA SER A 70 -9.62 3.23 -20.13
C SER A 70 -8.84 1.93 -20.33
N VAL A 71 -8.42 1.30 -19.24
CA VAL A 71 -8.08 -0.13 -19.25
C VAL A 71 -9.38 -0.90 -19.44
N GLU A 72 -9.43 -1.82 -20.41
CA GLU A 72 -10.56 -2.76 -20.57
C GLU A 72 -10.30 -4.05 -19.81
N VAL A 73 -9.06 -4.55 -19.86
CA VAL A 73 -8.62 -5.78 -19.20
C VAL A 73 -7.24 -5.54 -18.59
N PHE A 74 -7.09 -5.85 -17.30
CA PHE A 74 -5.80 -5.80 -16.62
C PHE A 74 -4.99 -7.08 -16.85
N GLY A 75 -3.65 -6.98 -16.74
CA GLY A 75 -2.76 -8.12 -16.87
C GLY A 75 -3.00 -9.20 -15.80
N GLN A 76 -3.14 -10.46 -16.20
CA GLN A 76 -3.42 -11.60 -15.32
C GLN A 76 -2.72 -12.89 -15.81
N PHE A 77 -2.56 -13.86 -14.90
CA PHE A 77 -1.98 -15.19 -15.18
C PHE A 77 -0.59 -15.15 -15.86
N GLY A 78 0.22 -14.14 -15.52
CA GLY A 78 1.57 -13.95 -16.10
C GLY A 78 1.61 -13.10 -17.37
N GLY A 79 0.48 -12.56 -17.83
CA GLY A 79 0.44 -11.58 -18.92
C GLY A 79 0.96 -10.19 -18.51
N LYS A 80 1.19 -9.35 -19.52
CA LYS A 80 1.80 -8.02 -19.37
C LYS A 80 0.86 -7.04 -18.65
N PRO A 81 1.36 -6.24 -17.67
CA PRO A 81 0.56 -5.25 -16.96
C PRO A 81 0.33 -3.97 -17.79
N CYS A 82 -0.66 -3.17 -17.38
CA CYS A 82 -0.94 -1.85 -17.96
C CYS A 82 -0.02 -0.72 -17.42
N GLN A 83 0.92 -1.04 -16.54
CA GLN A 83 1.72 -0.04 -15.81
C GLN A 83 2.63 0.79 -16.73
N GLY A 84 2.80 2.07 -16.39
CA GLY A 84 3.76 2.97 -17.06
C GLY A 84 3.23 3.69 -18.32
N GLN A 85 1.93 3.61 -18.62
CA GLN A 85 1.28 4.45 -19.62
C GLN A 85 0.11 5.24 -19.01
N PRO A 86 -0.11 6.50 -19.41
CA PRO A 86 -1.18 7.30 -18.84
C PRO A 86 -2.55 6.93 -19.40
N ILE A 87 -3.57 7.35 -18.66
CA ILE A 87 -5.00 7.35 -19.02
C ILE A 87 -5.34 8.63 -19.77
N GLY A 88 -4.73 9.76 -19.42
CA GLY A 88 -4.83 11.03 -20.12
C GLY A 88 -3.73 11.26 -21.15
N GLU A 89 -4.05 12.00 -22.20
CA GLU A 89 -3.07 12.61 -23.09
C GLU A 89 -3.45 14.09 -23.33
N GLN A 90 -2.44 14.93 -23.51
CA GLN A 90 -2.61 16.35 -23.82
C GLN A 90 -1.69 16.76 -24.96
N GLN A 91 -2.19 17.61 -25.85
CA GLN A 91 -1.43 18.12 -27.00
C GLN A 91 -1.70 19.61 -27.19
N ALA A 92 -0.68 20.36 -27.61
CA ALA A 92 -0.85 21.74 -28.06
C ALA A 92 -1.71 21.82 -29.33
N CYS A 93 -2.52 22.86 -29.42
CA CYS A 93 -3.45 23.12 -30.52
C CYS A 93 -3.54 24.62 -30.84
N THR A 94 -4.03 24.97 -32.03
CA THR A 94 -4.15 26.36 -32.48
C THR A 94 -5.61 26.76 -32.60
N ILE A 95 -6.01 27.84 -31.94
CA ILE A 95 -7.36 28.41 -32.02
C ILE A 95 -7.29 29.94 -31.91
N ASP A 96 -8.00 30.63 -32.81
CA ASP A 96 -8.00 32.10 -32.92
C ASP A 96 -8.88 32.79 -31.86
N ALA A 97 -9.60 32.02 -31.06
CA ALA A 97 -10.40 32.53 -29.95
C ALA A 97 -9.51 33.20 -28.88
N VAL A 98 -9.90 34.40 -28.47
CA VAL A 98 -9.30 35.15 -27.37
C VAL A 98 -9.73 34.53 -26.04
N CYS A 99 -8.83 34.48 -25.06
CA CYS A 99 -9.14 34.09 -23.70
C CYS A 99 -9.73 35.28 -22.94
N GLU A 100 -11.00 35.18 -22.54
CA GLU A 100 -11.60 36.13 -21.61
C GLU A 100 -11.13 35.77 -20.19
N GLN A 101 -10.10 36.48 -19.71
CA GLN A 101 -9.70 36.39 -18.31
C GLN A 101 -10.72 37.13 -17.45
N ALA A 102 -11.20 36.47 -16.38
CA ALA A 102 -12.04 37.13 -15.39
C ALA A 102 -11.28 38.30 -14.77
N LEU A 103 -11.93 39.47 -14.71
CA LEU A 103 -11.40 40.62 -13.98
C LEU A 103 -11.14 40.24 -12.52
N PRO A 104 -10.04 40.70 -11.90
CA PRO A 104 -9.80 40.47 -10.48
C PRO A 104 -10.96 41.08 -9.67
N PRO A 105 -11.40 40.43 -8.58
CA PRO A 105 -12.51 40.92 -7.77
C PRO A 105 -12.14 42.25 -7.10
N GLU A 106 -13.01 43.26 -7.22
CA GLU A 106 -12.89 44.46 -6.40
C GLU A 106 -13.20 44.11 -4.95
N CYS A 107 -12.24 44.32 -4.05
CA CYS A 107 -12.43 44.06 -2.62
C CYS A 107 -13.46 45.04 -2.01
N SER A 108 -14.27 44.54 -1.07
CA SER A 108 -15.24 45.39 -0.37
C SER A 108 -14.56 46.41 0.54
N SER A 109 -15.29 47.45 0.97
CA SER A 109 -14.82 48.44 1.95
C SER A 109 -14.51 47.87 3.35
N THR A 110 -14.76 46.57 3.57
CA THR A 110 -14.42 45.82 4.79
C THR A 110 -13.23 44.87 4.61
N GLU A 111 -12.60 44.89 3.44
CA GLU A 111 -11.48 44.03 3.05
C GLU A 111 -10.24 44.87 2.72
N PHE A 112 -9.08 44.23 2.82
CA PHE A 112 -7.78 44.73 2.40
C PHE A 112 -7.38 44.00 1.12
N THR A 113 -6.78 44.73 0.18
CA THR A 113 -6.30 44.20 -1.10
C THR A 113 -4.81 43.91 -1.00
N CYS A 114 -4.43 42.64 -1.07
CA CYS A 114 -3.04 42.22 -1.18
C CYS A 114 -2.43 42.72 -2.50
N GLU A 115 -1.10 42.87 -2.60
CA GLU A 115 -0.42 43.25 -3.86
C GLU A 115 -0.65 42.23 -4.99
N SER A 116 -0.78 40.95 -4.63
CA SER A 116 -1.23 39.83 -5.47
C SER A 116 -2.68 39.92 -5.97
N GLY A 117 -3.46 40.89 -5.50
CA GLY A 117 -4.87 41.10 -5.87
C GLY A 117 -5.87 40.23 -5.09
N ALA A 118 -5.44 39.48 -4.08
CA ALA A 118 -6.33 38.77 -3.18
C ALA A 118 -7.02 39.72 -2.18
N CYS A 119 -8.25 39.40 -1.79
CA CYS A 119 -9.00 40.15 -0.77
C CYS A 119 -8.98 39.39 0.57
N ILE A 120 -8.43 40.01 1.62
CA ILE A 120 -8.51 39.51 3.00
C ILE A 120 -9.36 40.46 3.85
N LYS A 121 -9.84 40.03 5.02
CA LYS A 121 -10.63 40.91 5.91
C LYS A 121 -9.75 42.02 6.48
N LEU A 122 -10.21 43.27 6.50
CA LEU A 122 -9.41 44.43 6.95
C LEU A 122 -8.87 44.30 8.40
N ARG A 123 -9.49 43.46 9.23
CA ARG A 123 -8.99 43.14 10.59
C ARG A 123 -7.74 42.23 10.62
N LEU A 124 -7.28 41.77 9.47
CA LEU A 124 -6.13 40.89 9.29
C LEU A 124 -4.89 41.68 8.84
N SER A 125 -5.02 42.85 8.21
CA SER A 125 -3.86 43.71 7.97
C SER A 125 -3.22 44.16 9.29
N CYS A 126 -1.90 44.21 9.33
CA CYS A 126 -1.08 44.67 10.45
C CYS A 126 -1.29 43.85 11.73
N ASN A 127 -1.51 42.54 11.62
CA ASN A 127 -1.79 41.66 12.75
C ASN A 127 -0.58 40.79 13.18
N GLY A 128 0.48 40.73 12.39
CA GLY A 128 1.70 39.95 12.67
C GLY A 128 1.61 38.48 12.25
N ASP A 129 0.58 38.12 11.49
CA ASP A 129 0.38 36.83 10.82
C ASP A 129 0.30 37.12 9.32
N TYR A 130 0.99 36.34 8.48
CA TYR A 130 0.90 36.51 7.03
C TYR A 130 -0.43 35.89 6.52
N ASP A 131 -1.46 36.71 6.36
CA ASP A 131 -2.76 36.30 5.81
C ASP A 131 -2.81 36.52 4.27
N CYS A 132 -1.98 37.39 3.68
CA CYS A 132 -1.70 37.44 2.23
C CYS A 132 -0.53 36.51 1.84
N GLU A 133 -0.59 35.90 0.64
CA GLU A 133 0.46 35.01 0.10
C GLU A 133 1.78 35.75 -0.20
N ASP A 134 1.70 37.05 -0.48
CA ASP A 134 2.83 37.95 -0.68
C ASP A 134 3.33 38.64 0.62
N GLY A 135 2.60 38.50 1.72
CA GLY A 135 2.87 39.18 3.00
C GLY A 135 2.65 40.71 3.00
N SER A 136 2.01 41.27 1.97
CA SER A 136 1.74 42.71 1.82
C SER A 136 0.78 43.28 2.87
N ASP A 137 0.08 42.42 3.61
CA ASP A 137 -0.76 42.77 4.74
C ASP A 137 0.02 43.20 6.00
N GLU A 138 1.33 42.93 6.06
CA GLU A 138 2.19 43.20 7.21
C GLU A 138 3.18 44.37 7.02
N ASP A 139 3.17 45.06 5.87
CA ASP A 139 3.97 46.28 5.64
C ASP A 139 3.30 47.53 6.25
N CYS A 140 3.22 47.57 7.59
CA CYS A 140 2.57 48.66 8.31
C CYS A 140 2.94 48.78 9.79
N GLU A 141 2.81 50.00 10.32
CA GLU A 141 2.97 50.29 11.76
C GLU A 141 1.75 51.02 12.32
N PRO A 142 1.30 50.72 13.56
CA PRO A 142 1.81 49.71 14.49
C PRO A 142 1.12 48.34 14.35
N VAL A 143 1.90 47.26 14.43
CA VAL A 143 1.42 45.86 14.36
C VAL A 143 0.62 45.47 15.62
N ARG A 144 -0.51 44.77 15.44
CA ARG A 144 -1.51 44.43 16.47
C ARG A 144 -1.67 42.91 16.67
N LYS A 145 -0.65 42.29 17.26
CA LYS A 145 -0.56 40.83 17.45
C LYS A 145 -1.74 40.22 18.22
N PRO A 146 -2.53 39.29 17.63
CA PRO A 146 -3.63 38.59 18.32
C PRO A 146 -3.22 37.88 19.60
N CYS A 147 -1.98 37.38 19.66
CA CYS A 147 -1.40 36.72 20.84
C CYS A 147 -0.68 37.67 21.80
N GLY A 148 -0.69 38.98 21.55
CA GLY A 148 0.12 39.96 22.27
C GLY A 148 1.60 39.77 22.00
N THR A 149 2.45 39.95 23.02
CA THR A 149 3.91 39.85 22.88
C THR A 149 4.45 38.41 22.87
N LYS A 150 3.62 37.41 23.18
CA LYS A 150 4.05 36.01 23.19
C LYS A 150 3.88 35.38 21.82
N LEU A 151 4.99 34.91 21.25
CA LEU A 151 4.97 33.99 20.11
C LEU A 151 4.48 32.62 20.60
N TYR A 152 3.57 32.01 19.85
CA TYR A 152 3.10 30.63 20.07
C TYR A 152 3.17 29.92 18.71
N ASP A 153 3.98 28.87 18.63
CA ASP A 153 4.12 28.10 17.40
C ASP A 153 2.97 27.09 17.25
N THR A 154 2.68 26.74 16.00
CA THR A 154 1.77 25.64 15.65
C THR A 154 2.54 24.33 15.70
N ASN A 155 1.96 23.31 16.33
CA ASN A 155 2.56 21.98 16.35
C ASN A 155 2.29 21.23 15.04
N GLU A 156 3.11 20.22 14.75
CA GLU A 156 2.98 19.45 13.52
C GLU A 156 1.66 18.69 13.41
N GLN A 157 1.07 18.19 14.51
CA GLN A 157 -0.28 17.59 14.45
C GLN A 157 -1.37 18.60 14.03
N GLY A 158 -1.13 19.90 14.22
CA GLY A 158 -1.99 20.98 13.74
C GLY A 158 -1.72 21.35 12.28
N ARG A 159 -0.45 21.49 11.88
CA ARG A 159 -0.04 21.75 10.48
C ARG A 159 -0.49 20.65 9.53
N THR A 160 -0.35 19.40 9.96
CA THR A 160 -0.66 18.18 9.19
C THR A 160 -2.13 17.74 9.27
N ALA A 161 -2.96 18.44 10.04
CA ALA A 161 -4.38 18.10 10.17
C ALA A 161 -5.12 18.27 8.83
N GLY A 162 -6.00 17.31 8.52
CA GLY A 162 -6.84 17.41 7.32
C GLY A 162 -6.16 16.96 6.03
N TYR A 163 -5.05 16.21 6.08
CA TYR A 163 -4.50 15.54 4.90
C TYR A 163 -5.57 14.95 4.00
N GLY A 164 -5.30 14.98 2.69
CA GLY A 164 -6.00 14.21 1.69
C GLY A 164 -6.04 12.71 2.04
N ILE A 165 -6.89 11.96 1.35
CA ILE A 165 -7.00 10.51 1.47
C ILE A 165 -7.47 9.92 0.12
N ASN A 166 -6.76 8.92 -0.41
CA ASN A 166 -7.21 8.17 -1.59
C ASN A 166 -7.92 6.86 -1.18
N ILE A 167 -9.16 6.65 -1.63
CA ILE A 167 -9.95 5.44 -1.31
C ILE A 167 -9.35 4.13 -1.82
N LEU A 168 -8.45 4.19 -2.82
CA LEU A 168 -7.74 3.01 -3.33
C LEU A 168 -6.41 2.74 -2.60
N GLY A 169 -6.19 3.38 -1.44
CA GLY A 169 -5.04 3.17 -0.58
C GLY A 169 -3.75 3.84 -1.03
N MET A 170 -3.77 4.64 -2.10
CA MET A 170 -2.59 5.44 -2.48
C MET A 170 -2.35 6.54 -1.45
N GLU A 171 -1.16 6.59 -0.85
CA GLU A 171 -0.87 7.64 0.13
C GLU A 171 -0.78 9.01 -0.58
N PRO A 172 -1.60 10.00 -0.17
CA PRO A 172 -1.73 11.27 -0.86
C PRO A 172 -0.59 12.21 -0.47
N ARG A 173 -0.22 13.10 -1.39
CA ARG A 173 1.07 13.78 -1.35
C ARG A 173 1.00 15.21 -0.81
N ILE A 174 -0.19 15.82 -0.82
CA ILE A 174 -0.35 17.26 -0.56
C ILE A 174 -1.55 17.50 0.38
N ASN A 175 -1.35 18.32 1.41
CA ASN A 175 -2.43 18.79 2.28
C ASN A 175 -3.26 19.86 1.53
N PRO A 176 -4.59 19.68 1.36
CA PRO A 176 -5.41 20.68 0.68
C PRO A 176 -5.68 21.95 1.52
N PHE A 177 -5.29 21.97 2.80
CA PHE A 177 -5.57 23.06 3.74
C PHE A 177 -4.39 24.00 3.97
N ASN A 178 -4.65 25.30 4.08
CA ASN A 178 -3.70 26.26 4.66
C ASN A 178 -3.87 26.25 6.18
N ASN A 179 -3.03 25.47 6.88
CA ASN A 179 -3.04 25.37 8.34
C ASN A 179 -2.10 26.35 9.05
N ASP A 180 -1.42 27.24 8.32
CA ASP A 180 -0.74 28.40 8.90
C ASP A 180 -1.66 29.64 8.97
N TYR A 181 -2.88 29.55 8.41
CA TYR A 181 -3.92 30.57 8.56
C TYR A 181 -4.60 30.51 9.95
N PHE A 182 -4.63 31.65 10.66
CA PHE A 182 -5.27 31.77 11.97
C PHE A 182 -6.54 32.64 11.99
N ASN A 183 -6.88 33.30 10.88
CA ASN A 183 -8.05 34.20 10.81
C ASN A 183 -7.99 35.26 11.94
N GLY A 184 -6.79 35.76 12.27
CA GLY A 184 -6.52 36.73 13.34
C GLY A 184 -6.92 36.29 14.77
N MET A 185 -6.97 34.98 15.05
CA MET A 185 -7.32 34.44 16.38
C MET A 185 -6.11 33.82 17.10
N CYS A 186 -6.03 34.03 18.42
CA CYS A 186 -5.04 33.39 19.29
C CYS A 186 -5.68 32.24 20.12
N ASN A 187 -6.31 31.29 19.44
CA ASN A 187 -6.77 30.06 20.09
C ASN A 187 -5.53 29.23 20.45
N LYS A 188 -5.49 28.73 21.68
CA LYS A 188 -4.33 28.01 22.22
C LYS A 188 -4.76 26.69 22.83
N VAL A 189 -3.98 25.66 22.55
CA VAL A 189 -4.09 24.34 23.16
C VAL A 189 -2.85 24.11 24.02
N LYS A 190 -3.01 23.49 25.19
CA LYS A 190 -1.88 23.12 26.04
C LYS A 190 -1.49 21.67 25.77
N ASN A 191 -0.24 21.43 25.40
CA ASN A 191 0.32 20.09 25.30
C ASN A 191 0.52 19.52 26.71
N THR A 192 -0.13 18.39 26.98
CA THR A 192 -0.12 17.72 28.30
C THR A 192 1.22 17.05 28.60
N ASN A 193 2.00 16.71 27.57
CA ASN A 193 3.27 16.00 27.72
C ASN A 193 4.42 16.92 28.15
N ASN A 194 4.54 18.11 27.53
CA ASN A 194 5.63 19.06 27.79
C ASN A 194 5.19 20.35 28.52
N ASN A 195 3.88 20.53 28.76
CA ASN A 195 3.25 21.71 29.35
C ASN A 195 3.32 23.01 28.52
N GLU A 196 3.76 22.94 27.27
CA GLU A 196 3.80 24.10 26.36
C GLU A 196 2.41 24.44 25.82
N TYR A 197 2.27 25.64 25.25
CA TYR A 197 1.06 26.08 24.58
C TYR A 197 1.35 26.26 23.10
N ASN A 198 0.60 25.55 22.26
CA ASN A 198 0.64 25.72 20.82
C ASN A 198 -0.53 26.58 20.35
N ARG A 199 -0.32 27.33 19.26
CA ARG A 199 -1.39 28.04 18.58
C ARG A 199 -2.18 27.05 17.74
N LEU A 200 -3.51 27.14 17.78
CA LEU A 200 -4.39 26.26 17.01
C LEU A 200 -4.72 26.91 15.66
N PRO A 201 -4.45 26.25 14.52
CA PRO A 201 -4.84 26.72 13.19
C PRO A 201 -6.33 27.03 13.09
N TRP A 202 -6.72 27.91 12.17
CA TRP A 202 -8.12 28.21 11.94
C TRP A 202 -8.91 26.95 11.55
N ASN A 203 -8.39 26.13 10.64
CA ASN A 203 -9.11 24.95 10.14
C ASN A 203 -9.34 23.87 11.19
N VAL A 204 -8.47 23.78 12.19
CA VAL A 204 -8.57 22.79 13.26
C VAL A 204 -9.54 23.32 14.32
N GLY A 205 -10.72 22.72 14.41
CA GLY A 205 -11.75 23.10 15.37
C GLY A 205 -11.48 22.60 16.78
N LEU A 206 -10.81 21.44 16.90
CA LEU A 206 -10.38 20.84 18.16
C LEU A 206 -9.11 20.02 17.92
N LEU A 207 -8.16 20.11 18.86
CA LEU A 207 -6.97 19.26 18.95
C LEU A 207 -6.80 18.85 20.42
N ASN A 208 -6.74 17.56 20.68
CA ASN A 208 -6.57 16.98 22.02
C ASN A 208 -5.29 16.15 22.05
N TYR A 209 -4.31 16.54 22.88
CA TYR A 209 -3.14 15.72 23.15
C TYR A 209 -3.51 14.56 24.07
N GLU A 210 -3.34 13.34 23.58
CA GLU A 210 -3.70 12.11 24.26
C GLU A 210 -2.71 11.02 23.86
N THR A 211 -1.68 10.86 24.69
CA THR A 211 -0.61 9.89 24.50
C THR A 211 -1.08 8.50 24.93
N ILE A 212 -1.49 7.68 23.96
CA ILE A 212 -1.84 6.27 24.16
C ILE A 212 -0.85 5.43 23.35
N ALA A 213 0.10 4.81 24.03
CA ALA A 213 0.83 3.67 23.48
C ALA A 213 -0.07 2.44 23.64
N GLU A 214 -0.54 1.85 22.54
CA GLU A 214 -1.20 0.56 22.65
C GLU A 214 -0.15 -0.52 22.84
N GLU A 215 -0.21 -1.12 24.02
CA GLU A 215 0.68 -2.16 24.51
C GLU A 215 0.43 -3.51 23.80
N THR A 216 -0.71 -3.66 23.12
CA THR A 216 -1.07 -4.83 22.32
C THR A 216 -0.28 -4.91 21.03
N VAL A 217 0.91 -5.50 21.13
CA VAL A 217 1.56 -6.13 19.98
C VAL A 217 0.64 -7.24 19.47
N SER A 218 -0.17 -6.96 18.44
CA SER A 218 -0.96 -8.00 17.78
C SER A 218 0.01 -8.96 17.07
N LYS A 219 -0.06 -10.24 17.44
CA LYS A 219 0.78 -11.31 16.90
C LYS A 219 -0.09 -12.29 16.15
N GLU A 220 -0.07 -12.18 14.83
CA GLU A 220 -0.80 -13.07 13.94
C GLU A 220 0.17 -13.93 13.16
N ILE A 221 -0.18 -15.21 13.01
CA ILE A 221 0.63 -16.17 12.26
C ILE A 221 -0.21 -16.68 11.09
N TYR A 222 0.35 -16.52 9.90
CA TYR A 222 -0.26 -16.87 8.64
C TYR A 222 0.47 -18.09 8.08
N GLU A 223 -0.27 -19.11 7.67
CA GLU A 223 0.30 -20.33 7.10
C GLU A 223 0.76 -20.16 5.65
N ASP A 224 0.28 -19.10 4.98
CA ASP A 224 0.51 -18.79 3.58
C ASP A 224 0.50 -17.27 3.29
N THR A 225 1.04 -16.88 2.14
CA THR A 225 1.20 -15.47 1.75
C THR A 225 -0.12 -14.80 1.32
N TYR A 226 -1.09 -15.55 0.81
CA TYR A 226 -2.34 -15.00 0.28
C TYR A 226 -3.30 -14.60 1.39
N THR A 227 -3.34 -15.36 2.49
CA THR A 227 -4.09 -14.97 3.70
C THR A 227 -3.54 -13.66 4.29
N LEU A 228 -2.21 -13.52 4.42
CA LEU A 228 -1.58 -12.25 4.85
C LEU A 228 -1.88 -11.09 3.89
N LEU A 229 -1.72 -11.30 2.58
CA LEU A 229 -1.99 -10.25 1.58
C LEU A 229 -3.45 -9.80 1.61
N ARG A 230 -4.41 -10.73 1.79
CA ARG A 230 -5.83 -10.42 1.92
C ARG A 230 -6.07 -9.49 3.11
N GLU A 231 -5.47 -9.76 4.26
CA GLU A 231 -5.63 -8.96 5.48
C GLU A 231 -5.02 -7.56 5.32
N LEU A 232 -3.75 -7.47 4.89
CA LEU A 232 -3.07 -6.19 4.63
C LEU A 232 -3.84 -5.31 3.60
N MET A 233 -4.33 -5.91 2.52
CA MET A 233 -5.16 -5.21 1.52
C MET A 233 -6.55 -4.84 2.04
N THR A 234 -7.07 -5.53 3.06
CA THR A 234 -8.37 -5.21 3.66
C THR A 234 -8.24 -4.05 4.64
N GLU A 235 -7.20 -4.02 5.47
CA GLU A 235 -6.91 -2.92 6.40
C GLU A 235 -6.55 -1.60 5.71
N THR A 236 -5.90 -1.67 4.54
CA THR A 236 -5.48 -0.47 3.79
C THR A 236 -6.67 0.22 3.10
N LYS A 237 -7.85 -0.43 3.04
CA LYS A 237 -9.06 0.16 2.46
C LYS A 237 -9.84 1.01 3.44
N LEU A 238 -10.48 2.03 2.88
CA LEU A 238 -11.38 2.93 3.61
C LEU A 238 -12.86 2.66 3.34
N THR A 239 -13.17 1.87 2.30
CA THR A 239 -14.54 1.59 1.85
C THR A 239 -14.80 0.09 1.72
N VAL A 240 -15.86 -0.39 2.38
CA VAL A 240 -16.22 -1.83 2.42
C VAL A 240 -16.83 -2.31 1.10
N SER A 241 -17.38 -1.40 0.28
CA SER A 241 -18.10 -1.70 -0.96
C SER A 241 -17.22 -2.06 -2.16
N ALA A 242 -15.93 -1.73 -2.13
CA ALA A 242 -14.99 -2.05 -3.20
C ALA A 242 -14.38 -3.45 -3.01
N GLY A 243 -14.25 -4.21 -4.11
CA GLY A 243 -13.46 -5.45 -4.16
C GLY A 243 -11.99 -5.20 -3.78
N LEU A 244 -11.13 -6.23 -3.68
CA LEU A 244 -9.72 -6.08 -3.24
C LEU A 244 -8.86 -5.30 -4.26
N ASN A 245 -9.12 -4.00 -4.36
CA ASN A 245 -8.48 -3.03 -5.22
C ASN A 245 -7.49 -2.20 -4.38
N LEU A 246 -6.24 -2.14 -4.80
CA LEU A 246 -5.23 -1.24 -4.25
C LEU A 246 -4.43 -0.64 -5.40
N LYS A 247 -4.19 0.67 -5.36
CA LYS A 247 -3.31 1.38 -6.30
C LYS A 247 -2.34 2.23 -5.50
N TYR A 248 -1.08 2.25 -5.92
CA TYR A 248 -0.04 3.05 -5.25
C TYR A 248 0.93 3.74 -6.21
N THR A 249 0.97 3.33 -7.49
CA THR A 249 1.73 4.03 -8.53
C THR A 249 0.81 5.06 -9.22
N PRO A 250 1.17 6.35 -9.23
CA PRO A 250 0.50 7.35 -10.06
C PRO A 250 0.59 6.98 -11.56
N THR A 251 -0.48 7.24 -12.29
CA THR A 251 -0.59 6.99 -13.73
C THR A 251 -0.47 8.27 -14.54
N GLU A 252 -0.89 9.39 -13.95
CA GLU A 252 -0.83 10.70 -14.56
C GLU A 252 0.42 11.46 -14.09
N LYS A 253 0.73 12.57 -14.76
CA LYS A 253 1.76 13.49 -14.28
C LYS A 253 1.17 14.31 -13.13
N SER A 254 1.96 14.52 -12.08
CA SER A 254 1.59 15.43 -10.99
C SER A 254 1.39 16.86 -11.51
N MET A 255 0.40 17.56 -10.95
CA MET A 255 0.12 18.97 -11.20
C MET A 255 1.12 19.87 -10.45
N ALA A 256 1.61 19.41 -9.30
CA ALA A 256 2.52 20.16 -8.45
C ALA A 256 3.88 20.41 -9.12
N LYS A 257 4.43 21.62 -8.90
CA LYS A 257 5.73 22.02 -9.42
C LYS A 257 6.83 21.34 -8.57
N SER A 258 7.87 20.80 -9.21
CA SER A 258 8.95 20.03 -8.54
C SER A 258 9.78 20.79 -7.49
N ASN A 259 9.51 22.08 -7.29
CA ASN A 259 10.22 22.93 -6.34
C ASN A 259 9.45 23.18 -5.04
N THR A 260 8.20 22.68 -4.92
CA THR A 260 7.49 22.68 -3.64
C THR A 260 8.09 21.57 -2.77
N THR A 261 9.16 21.86 -2.04
CA THR A 261 9.52 21.09 -0.85
C THR A 261 8.37 21.23 0.13
N VAL A 262 7.49 20.23 0.19
CA VAL A 262 6.25 20.27 0.97
C VAL A 262 6.60 20.50 2.45
N SER A 263 6.44 21.73 2.91
CA SER A 263 6.53 22.08 4.32
C SER A 263 5.36 21.42 5.04
N GLY A 264 5.63 20.31 5.72
CA GLY A 264 4.61 19.44 6.30
C GLY A 264 4.30 18.17 5.49
N GLY A 265 5.20 17.73 4.59
CA GLY A 265 5.11 16.45 3.90
C GLY A 265 6.51 15.99 3.46
N VAL A 266 7.02 14.91 4.06
CA VAL A 266 8.40 14.45 3.79
C VAL A 266 8.55 14.09 2.31
N GLY A 267 9.68 14.47 1.72
CA GLY A 267 9.98 14.24 0.30
C GLY A 267 9.79 12.78 -0.15
N LEU A 268 9.31 12.65 -1.38
CA LEU A 268 8.69 11.50 -2.05
C LEU A 268 9.41 10.13 -2.08
N ASP A 269 10.54 9.97 -1.42
CA ASP A 269 11.38 8.76 -1.46
C ASP A 269 11.61 8.12 -0.07
N ALA A 270 10.98 8.66 0.98
CA ALA A 270 11.54 8.56 2.34
C ALA A 270 10.62 7.90 3.40
N GLU A 271 9.29 8.06 3.30
CA GLU A 271 8.33 7.33 4.15
C GLU A 271 7.91 6.02 3.43
N TYR A 272 8.12 4.89 4.09
CA TYR A 272 7.86 3.55 3.52
C TYR A 272 6.47 3.09 3.96
N ASP A 273 5.49 3.22 3.07
CA ASP A 273 4.07 3.01 3.36
C ASP A 273 3.65 1.53 3.42
N ARG A 274 2.46 1.28 4.00
CA ARG A 274 1.72 0.01 4.00
C ARG A 274 1.57 -0.56 2.58
N THR A 275 1.32 0.27 1.57
CA THR A 275 1.28 -0.17 0.15
C THR A 275 2.61 -0.80 -0.29
N GLN A 276 3.73 -0.32 0.23
CA GLN A 276 5.06 -0.84 -0.09
C GLN A 276 5.35 -2.16 0.64
N MET A 277 4.84 -2.37 1.86
CA MET A 277 4.80 -3.70 2.49
C MET A 277 3.98 -4.68 1.64
N ILE A 278 2.78 -4.31 1.20
CA ILE A 278 1.94 -5.17 0.35
C ILE A 278 2.67 -5.53 -0.94
N LYS A 279 3.32 -4.54 -1.59
CA LYS A 279 4.18 -4.77 -2.75
C LYS A 279 5.29 -5.78 -2.45
N GLU A 280 6.11 -5.56 -1.42
CA GLU A 280 7.21 -6.48 -1.08
C GLU A 280 6.72 -7.90 -0.73
N VAL A 281 5.62 -8.04 0.02
CA VAL A 281 5.02 -9.35 0.34
C VAL A 281 4.52 -10.03 -0.94
N SER A 282 3.89 -9.28 -1.86
CA SER A 282 3.39 -9.80 -3.13
C SER A 282 4.52 -10.27 -4.06
N GLU A 283 5.60 -9.49 -4.20
CA GLU A 283 6.79 -9.86 -4.98
C GLU A 283 7.50 -11.08 -4.36
N TYR A 284 7.60 -11.12 -3.03
CA TYR A 284 8.22 -12.23 -2.32
C TYR A 284 7.43 -13.55 -2.42
N SER A 285 6.12 -13.49 -2.71
CA SER A 285 5.29 -14.64 -3.06
C SER A 285 5.67 -15.26 -4.41
N THR A 286 6.03 -14.44 -5.41
CA THR A 286 6.28 -14.90 -6.79
C THR A 286 7.71 -15.39 -7.00
N ILE A 287 8.70 -14.74 -6.36
CA ILE A 287 10.13 -14.89 -6.69
C ILE A 287 10.75 -16.25 -6.30
N LYS A 288 10.26 -16.95 -5.27
CA LYS A 288 10.84 -18.24 -4.80
C LYS A 288 10.11 -19.51 -5.27
N SER A 289 9.42 -19.45 -6.41
CA SER A 289 8.80 -20.63 -7.06
C SER A 289 9.78 -21.46 -7.90
N THR A 290 11.06 -21.09 -7.91
CA THR A 290 12.12 -21.66 -8.76
C THR A 290 12.53 -23.07 -8.31
N CYS A 291 12.35 -24.06 -9.19
CA CYS A 291 12.81 -25.42 -8.96
C CYS A 291 14.35 -25.50 -8.93
N ILE A 292 14.91 -26.05 -7.84
CA ILE A 292 16.37 -26.24 -7.68
C ILE A 292 16.78 -27.63 -8.18
N CYS A 293 17.44 -27.70 -9.33
CA CYS A 293 17.99 -28.95 -9.85
C CYS A 293 19.20 -29.43 -9.02
N HIS A 294 19.06 -30.51 -8.27
CA HIS A 294 20.20 -31.16 -7.61
C HIS A 294 21.05 -31.94 -8.62
N ARG A 295 22.34 -31.58 -8.75
CA ARG A 295 23.26 -32.07 -9.80
C ARG A 295 23.51 -33.60 -9.83
N HIS A 296 23.02 -34.38 -8.87
CA HIS A 296 23.34 -35.81 -8.73
C HIS A 296 22.15 -36.80 -8.60
N ARG A 297 20.89 -36.37 -8.76
CA ARG A 297 19.74 -37.28 -8.93
C ARG A 297 18.84 -36.83 -10.07
N LYS A 298 18.27 -37.78 -10.81
CA LYS A 298 17.26 -37.52 -11.86
C LYS A 298 15.84 -37.28 -11.28
N ASP A 299 15.74 -37.05 -9.97
CA ASP A 299 14.48 -36.71 -9.30
C ASP A 299 14.29 -35.19 -9.30
N TRP A 300 13.29 -34.72 -10.04
CA TRP A 300 12.81 -33.33 -9.96
C TRP A 300 11.94 -33.16 -8.71
N THR A 301 12.53 -32.87 -7.56
CA THR A 301 11.79 -32.38 -6.41
C THR A 301 11.54 -30.88 -6.54
N LYS A 302 10.29 -30.50 -6.85
CA LYS A 302 9.78 -29.13 -6.69
C LYS A 302 9.81 -28.79 -5.20
N VAL A 303 10.91 -28.21 -4.71
CA VAL A 303 11.00 -27.68 -3.34
C VAL A 303 10.20 -26.39 -3.28
N GLN A 304 8.88 -26.53 -3.11
CA GLN A 304 8.04 -25.42 -2.74
C GLN A 304 8.18 -25.19 -1.24
N TRP A 305 8.91 -24.12 -0.89
CA TRP A 305 9.05 -23.69 0.49
C TRP A 305 7.68 -23.32 1.05
N ASN A 306 7.14 -24.13 1.94
CA ASN A 306 6.02 -23.69 2.76
C ASN A 306 6.59 -22.66 3.74
N LYS A 307 6.16 -21.40 3.59
CA LYS A 307 6.59 -20.29 4.44
C LYS A 307 5.40 -19.86 5.27
N SER A 308 5.60 -19.72 6.57
CA SER A 308 4.65 -19.00 7.42
C SER A 308 5.12 -17.56 7.59
N PHE A 309 4.19 -16.68 7.94
CA PHE A 309 4.48 -15.29 8.23
C PHE A 309 4.05 -15.00 9.66
N MET A 310 4.85 -14.25 10.41
CA MET A 310 4.45 -13.73 11.71
C MET A 310 4.40 -12.20 11.61
N ARG A 311 3.24 -11.63 11.87
CA ARG A 311 3.01 -10.19 11.88
C ARG A 311 3.10 -9.64 13.29
N VAL A 312 3.67 -8.45 13.41
CA VAL A 312 3.85 -7.70 14.66
C VAL A 312 3.51 -6.25 14.34
N ASN A 313 2.43 -5.74 14.92
CA ASN A 313 2.04 -4.33 14.81
C ASN A 313 2.29 -3.62 16.15
N GLY A 314 2.61 -2.33 16.13
CA GLY A 314 2.62 -1.47 17.32
C GLY A 314 2.38 -0.01 16.95
N HIS A 315 1.66 0.72 17.80
CA HIS A 315 1.36 2.13 17.55
C HIS A 315 1.32 2.98 18.83
N VAL A 316 1.60 4.27 18.63
CA VAL A 316 1.61 5.31 19.66
C VAL A 316 0.76 6.46 19.16
N GLN A 317 -0.49 6.54 19.64
CA GLN A 317 -1.34 7.71 19.45
C GLN A 317 -0.76 8.86 20.28
N LEU A 318 -0.65 10.06 19.71
CA LEU A 318 -0.23 11.28 20.40
C LEU A 318 -1.32 12.34 20.50
N SER A 319 -2.21 12.42 19.50
CA SER A 319 -3.33 13.35 19.54
C SER A 319 -4.52 12.89 18.71
N THR A 320 -5.67 13.48 18.99
CA THR A 320 -6.86 13.42 18.15
C THR A 320 -7.25 14.82 17.71
N TYR A 321 -7.65 14.97 16.45
CA TYR A 321 -8.05 16.26 15.88
C TYR A 321 -9.38 16.19 15.15
N ARG A 322 -10.03 17.35 15.04
CA ARG A 322 -11.28 17.54 14.30
C ARG A 322 -11.27 18.87 13.57
N MET A 323 -11.48 18.80 12.25
CA MET A 323 -11.60 19.96 11.38
C MET A 323 -12.90 20.73 11.64
N ARG A 324 -12.91 22.03 11.34
CA ARG A 324 -14.14 22.84 11.29
C ARG A 324 -15.08 22.31 10.21
N SER A 325 -16.39 22.55 10.39
CA SER A 325 -17.43 22.11 9.44
C SER A 325 -17.81 23.15 8.38
N ARG A 326 -17.21 24.35 8.42
CA ARG A 326 -17.48 25.48 7.54
C ARG A 326 -16.37 26.51 7.67
N ASP A 327 -16.29 27.41 6.68
CA ASP A 327 -15.29 28.47 6.57
C ASP A 327 -13.84 27.94 6.58
N LEU A 328 -13.62 26.72 6.07
CA LEU A 328 -12.30 26.12 5.94
C LEU A 328 -11.45 26.88 4.90
N GLN A 329 -10.20 27.17 5.25
CA GLN A 329 -9.22 27.82 4.40
C GLN A 329 -8.34 26.77 3.71
N VAL A 330 -8.53 26.63 2.41
CA VAL A 330 -7.72 25.76 1.55
C VAL A 330 -6.41 26.43 1.14
N ALA A 331 -5.43 25.64 0.71
CA ALA A 331 -4.16 26.13 0.19
C ALA A 331 -4.32 26.87 -1.14
N GLY A 332 -3.46 27.85 -1.41
CA GLY A 332 -3.42 28.57 -2.69
C GLY A 332 -3.19 27.64 -3.87
N GLU A 333 -2.17 26.79 -3.79
CA GLU A 333 -1.84 25.75 -4.79
C GLU A 333 -3.02 24.80 -5.07
N PHE A 334 -3.78 24.38 -4.04
CA PHE A 334 -5.00 23.59 -4.23
C PHE A 334 -6.04 24.34 -5.07
N LEU A 335 -6.25 25.63 -4.81
CA LEU A 335 -7.16 26.45 -5.61
C LEU A 335 -6.64 26.71 -7.03
N GLU A 336 -5.33 26.86 -7.24
CA GLU A 336 -4.74 26.94 -8.58
C GLU A 336 -4.98 25.66 -9.38
N HIS A 337 -4.73 24.50 -8.78
CA HIS A 337 -4.98 23.20 -9.41
C HIS A 337 -6.47 22.95 -9.66
N VAL A 338 -7.37 23.35 -8.74
CA VAL A 338 -8.82 23.30 -8.99
C VAL A 338 -9.24 24.23 -10.15
N LYS A 339 -8.63 25.42 -10.29
CA LYS A 339 -8.91 26.36 -11.38
C LYS A 339 -8.41 25.87 -12.74
N SER A 340 -7.25 25.20 -12.78
CA SER A 340 -6.63 24.71 -14.03
C SER A 340 -7.34 23.50 -14.65
N LEU A 341 -8.13 22.76 -13.86
CA LEU A 341 -8.99 21.69 -14.39
C LEU A 341 -9.95 22.20 -15.48
N PRO A 342 -10.22 21.43 -16.54
CA PRO A 342 -11.17 21.80 -17.57
C PRO A 342 -12.62 21.72 -17.06
N LEU A 343 -13.49 22.61 -17.58
CA LEU A 343 -14.93 22.59 -17.30
C LEU A 343 -15.65 21.47 -18.06
N GLU A 344 -15.19 21.16 -19.27
CA GLU A 344 -15.49 19.91 -19.94
C GLU A 344 -14.78 18.76 -19.21
N TYR A 345 -15.48 17.65 -19.00
CA TYR A 345 -14.97 16.56 -18.17
C TYR A 345 -13.90 15.76 -18.90
N GLU A 346 -12.65 15.90 -18.45
CA GLU A 346 -11.50 15.15 -18.99
C GLU A 346 -10.86 14.26 -17.94
N LYS A 347 -11.12 12.95 -18.06
CA LYS A 347 -10.77 11.90 -17.09
C LYS A 347 -9.32 12.00 -16.59
N GLY A 348 -8.34 12.14 -17.50
CA GLY A 348 -6.93 12.21 -17.13
C GLY A 348 -6.56 13.41 -16.26
N GLN A 349 -7.11 14.59 -16.54
CA GLN A 349 -6.82 15.81 -15.78
C GLN A 349 -7.40 15.72 -14.35
N TYR A 350 -8.63 15.23 -14.22
CA TYR A 350 -9.21 15.00 -12.90
C TYR A 350 -8.53 13.84 -12.16
N PHE A 351 -8.06 12.80 -12.85
CA PHE A 351 -7.30 11.71 -12.23
C PHE A 351 -5.95 12.20 -11.68
N SER A 352 -5.22 13.05 -12.42
CA SER A 352 -4.01 13.72 -11.93
C SER A 352 -4.25 14.44 -10.59
N PHE A 353 -5.32 15.23 -10.51
CA PHE A 353 -5.72 15.91 -9.26
C PHE A 353 -6.02 14.93 -8.11
N LEU A 354 -6.79 13.87 -8.38
CA LEU A 354 -7.11 12.82 -7.40
C LEU A 354 -5.89 11.97 -7.00
N GLU A 355 -4.85 11.94 -7.83
CA GLU A 355 -3.59 11.27 -7.54
C GLU A 355 -2.67 12.11 -6.64
N ASP A 356 -2.67 13.45 -6.77
CA ASP A 356 -1.89 14.35 -5.92
C ASP A 356 -2.53 14.60 -4.54
N TYR A 357 -3.81 15.00 -4.52
CA TYR A 357 -4.54 15.39 -3.29
C TYR A 357 -5.39 14.26 -2.70
N GLY A 358 -5.61 13.16 -3.42
CA GLY A 358 -6.56 12.13 -3.02
C GLY A 358 -8.02 12.46 -3.38
N THR A 359 -8.92 11.61 -2.89
CA THR A 359 -10.36 11.60 -3.20
C THR A 359 -11.23 12.20 -2.09
N HIS A 360 -10.70 12.22 -0.88
CA HIS A 360 -11.32 12.68 0.36
C HIS A 360 -10.27 13.48 1.15
N TYR A 361 -10.67 14.13 2.24
CA TYR A 361 -9.76 14.65 3.25
C TYR A 361 -10.14 14.13 4.64
N THR A 362 -9.22 14.21 5.59
CA THR A 362 -9.44 13.77 6.97
C THR A 362 -10.27 14.79 7.75
N ARG A 363 -11.53 14.48 8.05
CA ARG A 363 -12.38 15.36 8.88
C ARG A 363 -12.08 15.23 10.36
N ASN A 364 -12.05 14.00 10.85
CA ASN A 364 -11.61 13.64 12.20
C ASN A 364 -10.44 12.66 12.06
N GLY A 365 -9.38 12.84 12.84
CA GLY A 365 -8.16 12.04 12.68
C GLY A 365 -7.47 11.71 13.99
N LYS A 366 -6.77 10.58 14.03
CA LYS A 366 -5.81 10.22 15.07
C LYS A 366 -4.39 10.35 14.50
N SER A 367 -3.54 11.10 15.18
CA SER A 367 -2.14 11.32 14.79
C SER A 367 -1.19 10.66 15.77
N GLY A 368 -0.07 10.14 15.28
CA GLY A 368 0.93 9.49 16.12
C GLY A 368 2.00 8.80 15.29
N GLY A 369 2.45 7.65 15.72
CA GLY A 369 3.44 6.84 15.01
C GLY A 369 3.06 5.37 15.06
N GLU A 370 3.39 4.63 14.02
CA GLU A 370 3.18 3.18 13.97
C GLU A 370 4.37 2.49 13.34
N TYR A 371 4.55 1.22 13.69
CA TYR A 371 5.47 0.34 13.00
C TYR A 371 4.80 -1.02 12.82
N GLN A 372 5.05 -1.65 11.68
CA GLN A 372 4.58 -2.98 11.35
C GLN A 372 5.77 -3.81 10.88
N LEU A 373 5.86 -5.06 11.36
CA LEU A 373 6.83 -6.05 10.91
C LEU A 373 6.12 -7.31 10.42
N VAL A 374 6.64 -7.87 9.34
CA VAL A 374 6.28 -9.19 8.83
C VAL A 374 7.57 -10.01 8.77
N TYR A 375 7.66 -11.00 9.65
CA TYR A 375 8.72 -12.00 9.66
C TYR A 375 8.33 -13.13 8.70
N VAL A 376 9.19 -13.41 7.73
CA VAL A 376 9.09 -14.60 6.88
C VAL A 376 9.79 -15.75 7.58
N LEU A 377 9.02 -16.79 7.94
CA LEU A 377 9.49 -17.95 8.67
C LEU A 377 9.61 -19.17 7.76
N ASN A 378 10.68 -19.94 7.95
CA ASN A 378 10.91 -21.19 7.22
C ASN A 378 10.22 -22.36 7.94
N GLN A 379 9.11 -22.89 7.39
CA GLN A 379 8.39 -23.98 8.05
C GLN A 379 9.18 -25.29 8.09
N ASP A 380 10.09 -25.54 7.14
CA ASP A 380 10.93 -26.73 7.17
C ASP A 380 11.81 -26.67 8.43
N THR A 381 12.46 -25.53 8.68
CA THR A 381 13.26 -25.30 9.90
C THR A 381 12.44 -25.39 11.19
N ILE A 382 11.16 -25.00 11.18
CA ILE A 382 10.24 -25.16 12.33
C ILE A 382 9.96 -26.65 12.59
N LYS A 383 9.63 -27.40 11.53
CA LYS A 383 9.30 -28.83 11.60
C LYS A 383 10.51 -29.70 11.96
N ASP A 384 11.66 -29.44 11.34
CA ASP A 384 12.93 -30.14 11.59
C ASP A 384 13.40 -29.98 13.04
N LYS A 385 13.13 -28.81 13.65
CA LYS A 385 13.45 -28.52 15.05
C LYS A 385 12.33 -28.88 16.03
N ASN A 386 11.20 -29.41 15.54
CA ASN A 386 10.00 -29.74 16.32
C ASN A 386 9.54 -28.56 17.23
N LEU A 387 9.64 -27.33 16.72
CA LEU A 387 9.28 -26.13 17.47
C LEU A 387 7.76 -25.91 17.44
N ASN A 388 7.17 -25.69 18.60
CA ASN A 388 5.81 -25.20 18.72
C ASN A 388 5.77 -23.68 18.40
N ILE A 389 4.64 -23.19 17.91
CA ILE A 389 4.37 -21.76 17.66
C ILE A 389 4.71 -20.90 18.88
N ARG A 390 4.42 -21.37 20.11
CA ARG A 390 4.76 -20.67 21.36
C ARG A 390 6.27 -20.56 21.63
N GLU A 391 7.06 -21.50 21.13
CA GLU A 391 8.53 -21.50 21.27
C GLU A 391 9.18 -20.62 20.19
N VAL A 392 8.57 -20.54 19.00
CA VAL A 392 8.93 -19.56 17.98
C VAL A 392 8.64 -18.14 18.48
N ASP A 393 7.47 -17.89 19.08
CA ASP A 393 7.10 -16.61 19.70
C ASP A 393 8.11 -16.19 20.80
N GLN A 394 8.44 -17.09 21.72
CA GLN A 394 9.42 -16.83 22.79
C GLN A 394 10.88 -16.73 22.30
N GLY A 395 11.22 -17.35 21.16
CA GLY A 395 12.58 -17.43 20.64
C GLY A 395 12.94 -16.38 19.58
N VAL A 396 11.95 -15.84 18.86
CA VAL A 396 12.15 -14.84 17.79
C VAL A 396 11.93 -13.41 18.31
N ILE A 397 11.18 -13.21 19.39
CA ILE A 397 10.81 -11.87 19.90
C ILE A 397 11.37 -11.61 21.31
N PRO A 398 12.56 -10.98 21.45
CA PRO A 398 13.04 -10.40 22.69
C PRO A 398 12.35 -9.06 22.98
N PHE A 399 11.03 -9.10 23.21
CA PHE A 399 10.29 -8.01 23.86
C PHE A 399 9.49 -8.57 25.04
N LYS A 400 10.08 -8.47 26.23
CA LYS A 400 9.35 -8.53 27.50
C LYS A 400 8.97 -7.10 27.91
N PHE A 401 7.87 -6.60 27.36
CA PHE A 401 7.01 -5.66 28.07
C PHE A 401 5.62 -6.30 28.14
N LEU A 402 4.95 -6.14 29.28
CA LEU A 402 3.64 -6.73 29.67
C LEU A 402 3.65 -8.06 30.44
N SER A 403 4.29 -8.03 31.61
CA SER A 403 3.62 -8.53 32.81
C SER A 403 4.08 -7.70 34.01
N THR A 404 3.40 -6.58 34.24
CA THR A 404 3.53 -5.79 35.48
C THR A 404 2.62 -6.35 36.59
N THR A 405 2.31 -7.65 36.53
CA THR A 405 1.56 -8.40 37.53
C THR A 405 2.38 -9.60 38.02
N HIS A 406 3.56 -9.35 38.59
CA HIS A 406 4.21 -10.22 39.58
C HIS A 406 5.36 -9.50 40.34
N ILE A 407 5.06 -8.35 40.94
CA ILE A 407 5.82 -7.89 42.12
C ILE A 407 5.05 -8.36 43.36
N VAL A 408 5.27 -9.61 43.78
CA VAL A 408 5.25 -10.11 45.17
C VAL A 408 5.76 -11.58 45.15
N GLU A 409 6.79 -11.84 45.96
CA GLU A 409 7.30 -13.13 46.46
C GLU A 409 7.78 -14.27 45.51
N LYS A 410 9.11 -14.42 45.51
CA LYS A 410 9.90 -15.59 45.99
C LYS A 410 10.69 -16.43 44.98
N SER A 411 12.01 -16.36 45.20
CA SER A 411 13.06 -17.38 45.05
C SER A 411 13.38 -17.97 43.67
N GLY A 412 14.60 -17.66 43.20
CA GLY A 412 15.45 -18.66 42.53
C GLY A 412 15.89 -18.35 41.10
N GLN A 413 17.15 -17.92 40.96
CA GLN A 413 17.94 -17.84 39.71
C GLN A 413 17.49 -16.81 38.65
N GLU A 414 18.23 -15.71 38.58
CA GLU A 414 18.10 -14.68 37.54
C GLU A 414 18.74 -15.13 36.21
N LEU A 415 17.92 -15.29 35.15
CA LEU A 415 18.41 -15.22 33.78
C LEU A 415 18.48 -13.75 33.34
N THR A 416 19.69 -13.17 33.35
CA THR A 416 19.91 -11.80 32.90
C THR A 416 19.84 -11.67 31.38
N GLU A 417 19.09 -10.66 30.93
CA GLU A 417 18.67 -10.35 29.55
C GLU A 417 19.78 -10.44 28.47
N ARG A 418 21.02 -10.06 28.80
CA ARG A 418 22.20 -10.19 27.91
C ARG A 418 22.49 -11.63 27.43
N LYS A 419 22.01 -12.66 28.15
CA LYS A 419 22.28 -14.07 27.80
C LYS A 419 21.41 -14.59 26.66
N LEU A 420 20.20 -14.03 26.47
CA LEU A 420 19.26 -14.52 25.44
C LEU A 420 19.55 -13.91 24.07
N GLN A 421 19.85 -12.60 24.00
CA GLN A 421 20.28 -11.96 22.76
C GLN A 421 21.52 -12.62 22.15
N ASN A 422 22.42 -13.18 22.98
CA ASN A 422 23.60 -13.90 22.49
C ASN A 422 23.27 -15.25 21.81
N CYS A 423 22.29 -16.05 22.29
CA CYS A 423 21.92 -17.27 21.55
C CYS A 423 21.21 -16.92 20.19
N ILE A 424 20.62 -15.72 20.02
CA ILE A 424 19.97 -15.24 18.77
C ILE A 424 20.99 -14.62 17.79
N LYS A 425 21.84 -13.70 18.26
CA LYS A 425 22.82 -12.95 17.43
C LYS A 425 23.78 -13.88 16.68
N VAL A 426 24.16 -14.99 17.32
CA VAL A 426 25.00 -16.06 16.76
C VAL A 426 24.32 -16.81 15.60
N GLY A 427 22.98 -16.79 15.51
CA GLY A 427 22.24 -17.42 14.41
C GLY A 427 22.15 -16.59 13.13
N ILE A 428 22.45 -15.28 13.20
CA ILE A 428 22.31 -14.34 12.06
C ILE A 428 23.67 -13.85 11.57
N SER A 429 24.67 -13.66 12.45
CA SER A 429 26.01 -13.16 12.08
C SER A 429 26.95 -14.21 11.47
N GLY A 430 26.39 -15.21 10.78
CA GLY A 430 27.10 -16.37 10.24
C GLY A 430 27.90 -16.12 8.95
N ASN A 431 28.55 -14.96 8.80
CA ASN A 431 29.61 -14.79 7.79
C ASN A 431 30.50 -13.57 8.07
N PHE A 432 31.64 -13.78 8.75
CA PHE A 432 32.77 -12.85 8.67
C PHE A 432 34.09 -13.60 8.91
N ASP A 433 34.82 -13.87 7.82
CA ASP A 433 36.20 -14.33 7.89
C ASP A 433 37.11 -13.21 8.41
N THR A 434 37.66 -13.38 9.61
CA THR A 434 38.89 -12.68 10.00
C THR A 434 39.89 -13.63 10.62
N ASN A 435 40.84 -14.08 9.80
CA ASN A 435 42.17 -14.49 10.26
C ASN A 435 42.88 -13.28 10.90
N ILE A 436 42.64 -13.04 12.19
CA ILE A 436 43.47 -12.16 13.01
C ILE A 436 43.92 -12.96 14.23
N GLY A 437 45.13 -13.50 14.17
CA GLY A 437 45.75 -14.19 15.28
C GLY A 437 46.34 -13.20 16.29
N ILE A 438 45.67 -13.04 17.43
CA ILE A 438 46.27 -12.68 18.73
C ILE A 438 45.66 -13.66 19.75
N GLY A 439 46.52 -14.25 20.59
CA GLY A 439 46.18 -15.48 21.30
C GLY A 439 45.39 -15.32 22.59
N GLY A 440 44.70 -16.42 22.96
CA GLY A 440 44.47 -16.81 24.35
C GLY A 440 43.42 -16.03 25.14
N ASP A 441 42.13 -16.33 24.94
CA ASP A 441 41.36 -16.97 26.03
C ASP A 441 40.07 -17.66 25.55
N ALA A 442 39.70 -18.73 26.23
CA ALA A 442 38.73 -19.71 25.72
C ALA A 442 37.28 -19.22 25.73
N HIS A 443 36.63 -19.22 24.57
CA HIS A 443 35.19 -18.99 24.43
C HIS A 443 34.39 -20.24 24.89
N ILE A 444 34.22 -20.39 26.20
CA ILE A 444 33.39 -21.44 26.79
C ILE A 444 31.92 -21.17 26.48
N ARG A 445 31.29 -22.01 25.64
CA ARG A 445 29.82 -22.03 25.48
C ARG A 445 29.16 -22.25 26.85
N PRO A 446 28.34 -21.33 27.36
CA PRO A 446 27.61 -21.54 28.61
C PRO A 446 26.65 -22.73 28.51
N GLY A 447 26.56 -23.53 29.57
CA GLY A 447 25.85 -24.81 29.56
C GLY A 447 24.34 -24.79 29.33
N TYR A 448 23.73 -23.61 29.08
CA TYR A 448 22.30 -23.46 28.80
C TYR A 448 21.96 -23.25 27.31
N CYS A 449 22.85 -22.74 26.43
CA CYS A 449 22.66 -22.86 24.96
C CYS A 449 23.20 -24.25 24.48
N LYS A 450 23.11 -25.34 25.28
CA LYS A 450 23.76 -26.65 25.00
C LYS A 450 22.84 -27.72 24.39
N ASP A 451 21.54 -27.67 24.66
CA ASP A 451 20.57 -28.68 24.20
C ASP A 451 19.80 -28.28 22.92
N THR A 452 20.00 -27.05 22.42
CA THR A 452 19.33 -26.56 21.19
C THR A 452 20.19 -26.59 19.92
N VAL A 453 21.51 -26.79 20.02
CA VAL A 453 22.39 -27.05 18.87
C VAL A 453 23.54 -27.98 19.27
N ASN A 454 23.29 -29.30 19.28
CA ASN A 454 24.36 -30.31 19.22
C ASN A 454 23.82 -31.72 18.84
N LYS A 455 23.73 -31.98 17.53
CA LYS A 455 24.14 -33.27 16.99
C LYS A 455 25.22 -33.02 15.96
N ASN A 456 26.38 -33.64 16.16
CA ASN A 456 27.47 -33.61 15.19
C ASN A 456 27.09 -34.50 14.00
N THR A 457 26.63 -33.89 12.92
CA THR A 457 26.59 -34.47 11.58
C THR A 457 26.90 -33.37 10.58
N ASP A 458 28.12 -33.43 10.04
CA ASP A 458 28.65 -32.87 8.79
C ASP A 458 28.23 -31.47 8.32
N GLU A 459 29.23 -30.67 7.94
CA GLU A 459 29.08 -29.39 7.27
C GLU A 459 28.31 -29.52 5.94
N LYS A 460 26.99 -29.24 5.96
CA LYS A 460 26.19 -28.69 4.86
C LYS A 460 24.81 -28.19 5.35
N GLU A 461 24.55 -26.91 5.06
CA GLU A 461 23.21 -26.27 5.07
C GLU A 461 22.41 -26.24 6.39
N GLY A 462 22.90 -25.48 7.37
CA GLY A 462 22.05 -24.98 8.46
C GLY A 462 21.17 -23.81 7.99
N LYS A 463 19.90 -24.07 7.65
CA LYS A 463 18.94 -23.01 7.24
C LYS A 463 18.53 -22.15 8.44
N ALA A 464 18.50 -20.82 8.25
CA ALA A 464 17.99 -19.89 9.25
C ALA A 464 16.47 -20.07 9.47
N LEU A 465 15.99 -19.75 10.68
CA LEU A 465 14.55 -19.84 11.02
C LEU A 465 13.75 -18.69 10.38
N VAL A 466 14.34 -17.49 10.36
CA VAL A 466 13.81 -16.30 9.68
C VAL A 466 14.57 -16.14 8.36
N ASP A 467 13.83 -16.02 7.26
CA ASP A 467 14.36 -15.88 5.89
C ASP A 467 14.45 -14.40 5.47
N LYS A 468 13.47 -13.58 5.88
CA LYS A 468 13.43 -12.13 5.66
C LYS A 468 12.57 -11.45 6.73
N VAL A 469 12.86 -10.20 7.05
CA VAL A 469 11.93 -9.28 7.74
C VAL A 469 11.54 -8.16 6.78
N ILE A 470 10.24 -7.91 6.64
CA ILE A 470 9.66 -6.78 5.89
C ILE A 470 9.07 -5.83 6.94
N THR A 471 9.33 -4.53 6.83
CA THR A 471 8.90 -3.57 7.87
C THR A 471 8.52 -2.20 7.31
N VAL A 472 7.46 -1.65 7.89
CA VAL A 472 6.94 -0.29 7.75
C VAL A 472 7.17 0.44 9.07
N VAL A 473 7.60 1.70 8.99
CA VAL A 473 7.68 2.63 10.12
C VAL A 473 7.13 3.96 9.60
N ARG A 474 6.02 4.44 10.17
CA ARG A 474 5.33 5.68 9.78
C ARG A 474 5.35 6.66 10.95
N GLY A 475 5.62 7.94 10.64
CA GLY A 475 5.89 8.98 11.62
C GLY A 475 7.27 8.83 12.29
N GLY A 476 7.62 9.82 13.13
CA GLY A 476 8.99 10.06 13.57
C GLY A 476 9.80 10.81 12.51
N THR A 477 10.86 11.51 12.91
CA THR A 477 11.71 12.23 11.94
C THR A 477 12.35 11.24 10.97
N LEU A 478 12.57 11.67 9.72
CA LEU A 478 13.10 10.81 8.67
C LEU A 478 14.36 10.03 9.10
N GLU A 479 15.28 10.69 9.78
CA GLU A 479 16.51 10.08 10.29
C GLU A 479 16.24 8.92 11.25
N THR A 480 15.31 9.09 12.19
CA THR A 480 15.01 8.07 13.20
C THR A 480 14.14 6.93 12.64
N ALA A 481 13.18 7.24 11.75
CA ALA A 481 12.37 6.24 11.07
C ALA A 481 13.23 5.34 10.15
N VAL A 482 14.14 5.93 9.36
CA VAL A 482 15.09 5.17 8.52
C VAL A 482 16.09 4.40 9.37
N ALA A 483 16.61 4.97 10.45
CA ALA A 483 17.50 4.24 11.37
C ALA A 483 16.81 3.02 11.99
N MET A 484 15.58 3.19 12.48
CA MET A 484 14.76 2.10 13.03
C MET A 484 14.47 1.02 11.96
N ARG A 485 14.01 1.42 10.77
CA ARG A 485 13.73 0.50 9.68
C ARG A 485 14.96 -0.29 9.23
N THR A 486 16.10 0.37 9.04
CA THR A 486 17.35 -0.29 8.60
C THR A 486 17.93 -1.22 9.68
N GLN A 487 17.82 -0.85 10.97
CA GLN A 487 18.20 -1.69 12.10
C GLN A 487 17.33 -2.95 12.16
N ILE A 488 16.00 -2.80 12.05
CA ILE A 488 15.04 -3.91 11.98
C ILE A 488 15.33 -4.84 10.79
N MET A 489 15.53 -4.30 9.58
CA MET A 489 15.80 -5.13 8.39
C MET A 489 17.11 -5.92 8.48
N LYS A 490 18.10 -5.41 9.23
CA LYS A 490 19.43 -6.03 9.39
C LYS A 490 19.50 -7.03 10.54
N GLU A 491 18.92 -6.69 11.69
CA GLU A 491 19.02 -7.46 12.94
C GLU A 491 17.78 -8.31 13.21
N GLY A 492 16.70 -8.08 12.46
CA GLY A 492 15.40 -8.71 12.62
C GLY A 492 14.63 -8.22 13.85
N LEU A 493 15.12 -7.20 14.57
CA LEU A 493 14.66 -6.83 15.90
C LEU A 493 14.64 -5.31 16.07
N VAL A 494 13.70 -4.80 16.85
CA VAL A 494 13.70 -3.40 17.28
C VAL A 494 14.60 -3.26 18.50
N ASP A 495 15.63 -2.40 18.46
CA ASP A 495 16.37 -2.06 19.69
C ASP A 495 15.59 -1.04 20.53
N ILE A 496 15.69 -1.14 21.86
CA ILE A 496 14.95 -0.29 22.78
C ILE A 496 15.36 1.18 22.71
N ASN A 497 16.64 1.49 22.47
CA ASN A 497 17.10 2.87 22.34
C ASN A 497 16.67 3.44 20.99
N THR A 498 16.76 2.62 19.93
CA THR A 498 16.26 2.97 18.59
C THR A 498 14.76 3.28 18.61
N TYR A 499 13.95 2.43 19.26
CA TYR A 499 12.52 2.67 19.47
C TYR A 499 12.25 3.95 20.26
N GLN A 500 12.95 4.19 21.38
CA GLN A 500 12.78 5.40 22.17
C GLN A 500 13.19 6.67 21.41
N ASN A 501 14.23 6.60 20.57
CA ASN A 501 14.68 7.74 19.76
C ASN A 501 13.65 8.07 18.68
N TRP A 502 13.13 7.06 17.98
CA TRP A 502 11.99 7.22 17.07
C TRP A 502 10.78 7.83 17.80
N ALA A 503 10.29 7.18 18.87
CA ALA A 503 9.07 7.55 19.59
C ALA A 503 9.09 8.99 20.14
N ARG A 504 10.26 9.51 20.55
CA ARG A 504 10.42 10.92 20.98
C ARG A 504 10.13 11.91 19.85
N THR A 505 10.51 11.58 18.61
CA THR A 505 10.38 12.47 17.44
C THR A 505 9.04 12.33 16.70
N VAL A 506 8.19 11.37 17.08
CA VAL A 506 6.83 11.23 16.53
C VAL A 506 5.97 12.47 16.81
N GLY A 507 6.31 13.23 17.86
CA GLY A 507 5.72 14.55 18.13
C GLY A 507 6.03 15.60 17.05
N ASP A 508 7.20 15.50 16.43
CA ASP A 508 7.75 16.47 15.47
C ASP A 508 7.53 16.04 14.01
N ALA A 509 7.05 14.82 13.79
CA ALA A 509 6.69 14.27 12.49
C ALA A 509 5.60 13.19 12.66
N PRO A 510 4.33 13.57 12.88
CA PRO A 510 3.26 12.63 13.16
C PRO A 510 2.68 12.01 11.87
N ALA A 511 2.51 10.70 11.85
CA ALA A 511 1.73 10.00 10.84
C ALA A 511 0.23 9.98 11.18
N LEU A 512 -0.60 9.87 10.14
CA LEU A 512 -2.03 9.62 10.24
C LEU A 512 -2.26 8.13 10.54
N LEU A 513 -2.78 7.82 11.73
CA LEU A 513 -3.06 6.45 12.18
C LEU A 513 -4.43 5.97 11.71
N SER A 514 -5.46 6.81 11.89
CA SER A 514 -6.84 6.55 11.45
C SER A 514 -7.55 7.86 11.08
N SER A 515 -8.51 7.77 10.17
CA SER A 515 -9.25 8.93 9.64
C SER A 515 -10.74 8.64 9.43
N GLU A 516 -11.56 9.66 9.60
CA GLU A 516 -12.93 9.72 9.08
C GLU A 516 -12.93 10.60 7.82
N PRO A 517 -13.10 10.02 6.61
CA PRO A 517 -12.99 10.75 5.34
C PRO A 517 -14.23 11.59 5.02
N GLU A 518 -14.02 12.77 4.43
CA GLU A 518 -15.08 13.60 3.82
C GLU A 518 -14.69 13.95 2.36
N PRO A 519 -15.61 13.95 1.37
CA PRO A 519 -15.24 14.00 -0.06
C PRO A 519 -14.54 15.30 -0.46
N ILE A 520 -13.44 15.22 -1.23
CA ILE A 520 -12.56 16.38 -1.46
C ILE A 520 -13.23 17.51 -2.25
N GLN A 521 -14.22 17.19 -3.09
CA GLN A 521 -14.97 18.20 -3.84
C GLN A 521 -15.79 19.14 -2.95
N THR A 522 -16.01 18.85 -1.66
CA THR A 522 -16.71 19.80 -0.76
C THR A 522 -15.87 21.05 -0.48
N LEU A 523 -14.53 20.93 -0.60
CA LEU A 523 -13.56 22.01 -0.37
C LEU A 523 -13.52 23.07 -1.47
N ILE A 524 -14.10 22.79 -2.65
CA ILE A 524 -14.18 23.75 -3.75
C ILE A 524 -15.16 24.88 -3.34
N PRO A 525 -14.70 26.13 -3.16
CA PRO A 525 -15.54 27.22 -2.67
C PRO A 525 -16.64 27.58 -3.66
N LEU A 526 -17.87 27.79 -3.18
CA LEU A 526 -19.02 28.17 -4.02
C LEU A 526 -18.89 29.58 -4.63
N SER A 527 -17.95 30.40 -4.14
CA SER A 527 -17.58 31.70 -4.71
C SER A 527 -16.67 31.61 -5.94
N MET A 528 -16.09 30.43 -6.24
CA MET A 528 -15.27 30.24 -7.43
C MET A 528 -16.16 30.19 -8.69
N PRO A 529 -15.73 30.81 -9.81
CA PRO A 529 -16.37 30.60 -11.12
C PRO A 529 -16.51 29.11 -11.46
N ASP A 530 -17.70 28.73 -11.91
CA ASP A 530 -18.06 27.36 -12.30
C ASP A 530 -17.89 26.30 -11.20
N ALA A 531 -17.86 26.70 -9.92
CA ALA A 531 -17.67 25.79 -8.77
C ALA A 531 -18.59 24.56 -8.82
N ASN A 532 -19.88 24.74 -9.15
CA ASN A 532 -20.85 23.64 -9.22
C ASN A 532 -20.48 22.61 -10.30
N THR A 533 -20.04 23.07 -11.47
CA THR A 533 -19.58 22.22 -12.58
C THR A 533 -18.32 21.46 -12.20
N ARG A 534 -17.31 22.16 -11.64
CA ARG A 534 -16.07 21.55 -11.15
C ARG A 534 -16.33 20.51 -10.06
N ARG A 535 -17.24 20.78 -9.12
CA ARG A 535 -17.65 19.85 -8.05
C ARG A 535 -18.34 18.60 -8.60
N LEU A 536 -19.23 18.75 -9.57
CA LEU A 536 -19.92 17.63 -10.22
C LEU A 536 -18.94 16.77 -11.03
N ASN A 537 -18.04 17.40 -11.79
CA ASN A 537 -16.98 16.72 -12.53
C ASN A 537 -16.00 15.98 -11.59
N MET A 538 -15.63 16.59 -10.46
CA MET A 538 -14.77 15.95 -9.46
C MET A 538 -15.46 14.75 -8.79
N GLN A 539 -16.76 14.87 -8.47
CA GLN A 539 -17.55 13.74 -7.97
C GLN A 539 -17.64 12.60 -9.00
N ARG A 540 -17.84 12.95 -10.29
CA ARG A 540 -17.80 11.99 -11.40
C ARG A 540 -16.42 11.33 -11.51
N ALA A 541 -15.35 12.11 -11.41
CA ALA A 541 -13.98 11.61 -11.47
C ALA A 541 -13.70 10.59 -10.36
N THR A 542 -14.11 10.86 -9.12
CA THR A 542 -13.95 9.90 -8.01
C THR A 542 -14.68 8.58 -8.28
N GLN A 543 -15.88 8.63 -8.86
CA GLN A 543 -16.64 7.42 -9.25
C GLN A 543 -16.00 6.67 -10.42
N GLU A 544 -15.52 7.38 -11.44
CA GLU A 544 -14.80 6.78 -12.56
C GLU A 544 -13.43 6.23 -12.13
N TYR A 545 -12.76 6.83 -11.15
CA TYR A 545 -11.48 6.38 -10.59
C TYR A 545 -11.63 5.06 -9.84
N GLU A 546 -12.66 4.93 -8.99
CA GLU A 546 -13.00 3.66 -8.33
C GLU A 546 -13.39 2.57 -9.35
N ALA A 547 -14.17 2.93 -10.37
CA ALA A 547 -14.57 2.00 -11.44
C ALA A 547 -13.39 1.61 -12.37
N GLU A 548 -12.43 2.50 -12.56
CA GLU A 548 -11.28 2.26 -13.43
C GLU A 548 -10.37 1.17 -12.89
N TYR A 549 -10.07 1.23 -11.59
CA TYR A 549 -9.20 0.29 -10.88
C TYR A 549 -10.03 -0.68 -10.05
N SER A 550 -10.90 -1.42 -10.73
CA SER A 550 -11.76 -2.43 -10.11
C SER A 550 -11.45 -3.84 -10.61
N VAL A 551 -11.46 -4.81 -9.68
CA VAL A 551 -11.42 -6.26 -9.97
C VAL A 551 -12.45 -6.72 -11.00
N CYS A 552 -13.51 -5.95 -11.28
CA CYS A 552 -14.48 -6.28 -12.32
C CYS A 552 -13.88 -6.39 -13.74
N LYS A 553 -12.70 -5.80 -13.97
CA LYS A 553 -11.91 -5.89 -15.21
C LYS A 553 -10.95 -7.10 -15.25
N CYS A 554 -10.99 -7.96 -14.23
CA CYS A 554 -10.20 -9.18 -14.11
C CYS A 554 -11.04 -10.44 -14.43
N LYS A 555 -10.37 -11.57 -14.72
CA LYS A 555 -10.96 -12.90 -14.84
C LYS A 555 -11.11 -13.55 -13.44
N PRO A 556 -12.13 -14.40 -13.20
CA PRO A 556 -12.26 -15.14 -11.95
C PRO A 556 -11.09 -16.12 -11.72
N CYS A 557 -10.90 -16.51 -10.46
CA CYS A 557 -9.91 -17.50 -10.05
C CYS A 557 -10.58 -18.87 -9.87
N HIS A 558 -9.79 -19.95 -9.90
CA HIS A 558 -10.29 -21.29 -9.60
C HIS A 558 -10.39 -21.52 -8.09
N ASN A 559 -11.18 -22.53 -7.71
CA ASN A 559 -11.16 -23.16 -6.38
C ASN A 559 -11.40 -22.21 -5.21
N GLY A 560 -12.31 -21.23 -5.39
CA GLY A 560 -12.65 -20.25 -4.37
C GLY A 560 -11.51 -19.25 -4.06
N GLY A 561 -10.51 -19.14 -4.94
CA GLY A 561 -9.47 -18.12 -4.83
C GLY A 561 -10.07 -16.72 -4.94
N THR A 562 -9.73 -15.83 -4.02
CA THR A 562 -10.31 -14.48 -4.02
C THR A 562 -9.52 -13.56 -4.93
N LEU A 563 -10.24 -12.85 -5.80
CA LEU A 563 -9.66 -11.98 -6.81
C LEU A 563 -9.28 -10.62 -6.21
N ALA A 564 -8.06 -10.17 -6.52
CA ALA A 564 -7.53 -8.88 -6.12
C ALA A 564 -6.90 -8.14 -7.31
N LEU A 565 -6.97 -6.81 -7.29
CA LEU A 565 -6.28 -5.92 -8.22
C LEU A 565 -5.24 -5.13 -7.43
N LEU A 566 -3.96 -5.41 -7.71
CA LEU A 566 -2.83 -4.74 -7.08
C LEU A 566 -2.09 -3.92 -8.15
N ASP A 567 -2.22 -2.59 -8.08
CA ASP A 567 -1.49 -1.63 -8.91
C ASP A 567 -1.64 -1.88 -10.43
N GLY A 568 -2.84 -2.29 -10.86
CA GLY A 568 -3.13 -2.62 -12.27
C GLY A 568 -2.72 -4.04 -12.69
N LYS A 569 -2.49 -4.95 -11.75
CA LYS A 569 -2.28 -6.41 -11.97
C LYS A 569 -3.35 -7.22 -11.23
N CYS A 570 -4.01 -8.14 -11.92
CA CYS A 570 -4.94 -9.07 -11.30
C CYS A 570 -4.19 -10.23 -10.65
N LEU A 571 -4.48 -10.50 -9.37
CA LEU A 571 -3.90 -11.55 -8.56
C LEU A 571 -4.99 -12.46 -8.00
N CYS A 572 -4.71 -13.76 -7.94
CA CYS A 572 -5.58 -14.75 -7.29
C CYS A 572 -5.02 -15.10 -5.91
N LEU A 573 -5.74 -14.73 -4.86
CA LEU A 573 -5.40 -15.03 -3.46
C LEU A 573 -6.01 -16.39 -3.08
N CYS A 574 -5.20 -17.44 -3.22
CA CYS A 574 -5.65 -18.82 -3.04
C CYS A 574 -5.97 -19.17 -1.58
N LEU A 575 -6.90 -20.11 -1.39
CA LEU A 575 -7.10 -20.76 -0.09
C LEU A 575 -5.88 -21.63 0.26
N PRO A 576 -5.64 -21.93 1.56
CA PRO A 576 -4.44 -22.66 2.00
C PRO A 576 -4.20 -24.00 1.31
N GLN A 577 -5.25 -24.72 0.86
CA GLN A 577 -5.10 -25.99 0.14
C GLN A 577 -4.82 -25.90 -1.37
N PHE A 578 -4.78 -24.70 -1.98
CA PHE A 578 -4.58 -24.53 -3.44
C PHE A 578 -3.35 -23.67 -3.79
N GLU A 579 -2.80 -23.89 -4.98
CA GLU A 579 -1.64 -23.20 -5.54
C GLU A 579 -1.77 -22.97 -7.06
N GLY A 580 -0.76 -22.30 -7.64
CA GLY A 580 -0.74 -21.94 -9.06
C GLY A 580 -1.23 -20.51 -9.33
N LEU A 581 -0.96 -20.00 -10.53
CA LEU A 581 -1.25 -18.60 -10.91
C LEU A 581 -2.74 -18.24 -10.84
N ALA A 582 -3.63 -19.23 -10.94
CA ALA A 582 -5.07 -19.08 -10.88
C ALA A 582 -5.71 -19.89 -9.74
N CYS A 583 -4.91 -20.38 -8.79
CA CYS A 583 -5.33 -21.32 -7.74
C CYS A 583 -5.84 -22.68 -8.26
N GLN A 584 -5.42 -23.07 -9.47
CA GLN A 584 -5.97 -24.24 -10.17
C GLN A 584 -5.48 -25.59 -9.63
N ASP A 585 -4.32 -25.64 -8.98
CA ASP A 585 -3.69 -26.87 -8.50
C ASP A 585 -3.97 -27.09 -7.00
N ALA A 586 -4.32 -28.31 -6.61
CA ALA A 586 -4.38 -28.69 -5.19
C ALA A 586 -2.96 -28.93 -4.65
N LYS A 587 -2.65 -28.41 -3.46
CA LYS A 587 -1.39 -28.72 -2.78
C LYS A 587 -1.35 -30.19 -2.38
N ALA A 588 -0.19 -30.82 -2.55
CA ALA A 588 0.00 -32.20 -2.13
C ALA A 588 0.03 -32.30 -0.60
N ASP A 589 -0.96 -33.00 -0.02
CA ASP A 589 -0.95 -33.31 1.41
C ASP A 589 0.26 -34.20 1.75
N ASN A 590 1.17 -33.66 2.55
CA ASN A 590 2.29 -34.44 3.09
C ASN A 590 1.82 -35.55 4.06
N ASN A 591 0.57 -35.51 4.51
CA ASN A 591 -0.01 -36.52 5.39
C ASN A 591 -0.60 -37.70 4.59
N LYS A 592 0.24 -38.69 4.28
CA LYS A 592 -0.10 -39.90 3.51
C LYS A 592 -1.20 -40.81 4.11
N ASN A 593 -1.82 -40.44 5.24
CA ASN A 593 -2.80 -41.25 5.96
C ASN A 593 -4.25 -40.75 5.93
N THR A 594 -4.55 -39.59 5.35
CA THR A 594 -5.93 -39.09 5.20
C THR A 594 -6.38 -39.14 3.75
N LYS A 595 -7.08 -40.21 3.35
CA LYS A 595 -7.89 -40.25 2.11
C LYS A 595 -9.20 -39.46 2.25
N THR A 596 -9.14 -38.26 2.80
CA THR A 596 -10.20 -37.27 2.66
C THR A 596 -10.04 -36.65 1.27
N PRO A 597 -11.02 -36.79 0.36
CA PRO A 597 -11.01 -35.99 -0.85
C PRO A 597 -10.96 -34.51 -0.46
N VAL A 598 -10.18 -33.70 -1.16
CA VAL A 598 -10.29 -32.24 -1.03
C VAL A 598 -11.74 -31.89 -1.31
N GLU A 599 -12.44 -31.32 -0.33
CA GLU A 599 -13.85 -30.97 -0.51
C GLU A 599 -14.01 -30.03 -1.70
N SER A 600 -15.07 -30.24 -2.48
CA SER A 600 -15.36 -29.42 -3.65
C SER A 600 -15.70 -28.00 -3.20
N VAL A 601 -14.69 -27.14 -3.14
CA VAL A 601 -14.87 -25.73 -2.78
C VAL A 601 -15.78 -25.05 -3.79
N PRO A 602 -16.81 -24.30 -3.35
CA PRO A 602 -17.65 -23.50 -4.23
C PRO A 602 -16.79 -22.62 -5.12
N GLN A 603 -17.04 -22.68 -6.43
CA GLN A 603 -16.36 -21.80 -7.37
C GLN A 603 -17.02 -20.42 -7.30
N GLU A 604 -16.23 -19.35 -7.27
CA GLU A 604 -16.74 -17.98 -7.29
C GLU A 604 -16.58 -17.38 -8.69
N GLY A 605 -17.67 -16.86 -9.24
CA GLY A 605 -17.62 -16.03 -10.44
C GLY A 605 -17.18 -14.61 -10.10
N ASN A 606 -16.63 -13.89 -11.09
CA ASN A 606 -16.36 -12.46 -10.92
C ASN A 606 -17.54 -11.64 -11.45
N TRP A 607 -17.89 -10.55 -10.78
CA TRP A 607 -18.88 -9.61 -11.32
C TRP A 607 -18.29 -8.85 -12.52
N SER A 608 -19.04 -8.74 -13.61
CA SER A 608 -18.73 -7.74 -14.64
C SER A 608 -18.75 -6.34 -14.04
N CYS A 609 -18.06 -5.41 -14.69
CA CYS A 609 -18.21 -4.00 -14.32
C CYS A 609 -19.68 -3.58 -14.47
N TRP A 610 -20.11 -2.67 -13.60
CA TRP A 610 -21.44 -2.08 -13.70
C TRP A 610 -21.57 -1.35 -15.05
N ALA A 611 -22.70 -1.56 -15.72
CA ALA A 611 -23.08 -0.73 -16.86
C ALA A 611 -23.23 0.74 -16.43
N ALA A 612 -23.19 1.65 -17.42
CA ALA A 612 -23.57 3.04 -17.21
C ALA A 612 -24.99 3.12 -16.64
N TRP A 613 -25.24 4.12 -15.79
CA TRP A 613 -26.59 4.41 -15.30
C TRP A 613 -27.54 4.68 -16.48
N SER A 614 -28.76 4.15 -16.40
CA SER A 614 -29.84 4.51 -17.30
C SER A 614 -30.13 6.01 -17.25
N GLY A 615 -30.78 6.53 -18.30
CA GLY A 615 -31.51 7.79 -18.18
C GLY A 615 -32.49 7.77 -17.02
N CYS A 616 -32.75 8.92 -16.42
CA CYS A 616 -33.70 9.05 -15.31
C CYS A 616 -35.13 8.77 -15.80
N SER A 617 -35.82 7.83 -15.15
CA SER A 617 -37.20 7.46 -15.48
C SER A 617 -38.00 7.32 -14.19
N GLY A 618 -38.99 8.19 -13.99
CA GLY A 618 -39.83 8.17 -12.77
C GLY A 618 -39.07 8.52 -11.48
N GLY A 619 -38.05 9.39 -11.55
CA GLY A 619 -37.22 9.78 -10.40
C GLY A 619 -36.21 8.72 -9.96
N LYS A 620 -35.97 7.72 -10.82
CA LYS A 620 -35.06 6.60 -10.57
C LYS A 620 -34.18 6.33 -11.78
N ARG A 621 -32.96 5.89 -11.52
CA ARG A 621 -32.00 5.38 -12.50
C ARG A 621 -31.54 4.01 -12.07
N ILE A 622 -31.24 3.16 -13.05
CA ILE A 622 -30.89 1.76 -12.84
C ILE A 622 -29.58 1.46 -13.58
N ARG A 623 -28.73 0.63 -12.97
CA ARG A 623 -27.57 0.00 -13.64
C ARG A 623 -27.54 -1.49 -13.36
N THR A 624 -26.95 -2.26 -14.27
CA THR A 624 -26.90 -3.72 -14.20
C THR A 624 -25.48 -4.25 -14.33
N ARG A 625 -25.25 -5.47 -13.83
CA ARG A 625 -24.01 -6.24 -14.02
C ARG A 625 -24.34 -7.72 -14.21
N SER A 626 -23.45 -8.45 -14.88
CA SER A 626 -23.57 -9.89 -15.13
C SER A 626 -22.51 -10.68 -14.37
N CYS A 627 -22.82 -11.93 -14.03
CA CYS A 627 -21.85 -12.81 -13.39
C CYS A 627 -20.96 -13.46 -14.47
N ASN A 628 -19.66 -13.21 -14.41
CA ASN A 628 -18.68 -13.78 -15.31
C ASN A 628 -17.98 -14.99 -14.69
N THR A 629 -18.36 -16.19 -15.15
CA THR A 629 -17.81 -17.47 -14.66
C THR A 629 -16.66 -18.00 -15.50
N GLN A 630 -16.41 -17.47 -16.71
CA GLN A 630 -15.41 -17.97 -17.67
C GLN A 630 -15.41 -19.51 -17.86
N GLY A 631 -16.55 -20.19 -17.69
CA GLY A 631 -16.67 -21.64 -17.83
C GLY A 631 -16.37 -22.45 -16.57
N LEU A 632 -16.12 -21.81 -15.42
CA LEU A 632 -16.04 -22.47 -14.11
C LEU A 632 -17.38 -23.15 -13.79
N SER A 633 -17.39 -24.47 -13.72
CA SER A 633 -18.59 -25.28 -13.49
C SER A 633 -19.16 -25.02 -12.09
N GLY A 634 -20.43 -24.60 -12.01
CA GLY A 634 -21.09 -24.34 -10.73
C GLY A 634 -20.72 -23.01 -10.08
N ALA A 635 -19.96 -22.14 -10.77
CA ALA A 635 -19.58 -20.84 -10.23
C ALA A 635 -20.77 -19.87 -10.16
N THR A 636 -20.88 -19.16 -9.05
CA THR A 636 -21.89 -18.11 -8.83
C THR A 636 -21.24 -16.83 -8.30
N CYS A 637 -21.91 -15.69 -8.49
CA CYS A 637 -21.48 -14.41 -7.95
C CYS A 637 -22.45 -13.97 -6.87
N SER A 638 -21.94 -13.63 -5.68
CA SER A 638 -22.76 -13.18 -4.54
C SER A 638 -23.02 -11.66 -4.60
N GLY A 639 -24.26 -11.24 -4.35
CA GLY A 639 -24.71 -9.84 -4.35
C GLY A 639 -25.66 -9.49 -5.51
N ASP A 640 -26.06 -8.22 -5.58
CA ASP A 640 -27.13 -7.80 -6.48
C ASP A 640 -26.70 -7.70 -7.95
N THR A 641 -27.56 -8.12 -8.87
CA THR A 641 -27.38 -7.97 -10.33
C THR A 641 -27.79 -6.58 -10.84
N VAL A 642 -28.60 -5.87 -10.06
CA VAL A 642 -29.23 -4.58 -10.39
C VAL A 642 -28.99 -3.62 -9.22
N ALA A 643 -28.57 -2.40 -9.51
CA ALA A 643 -28.54 -1.31 -8.54
C ALA A 643 -29.47 -0.19 -9.00
N GLU A 644 -30.22 0.36 -8.06
CA GLU A 644 -31.15 1.47 -8.25
C GLU A 644 -30.67 2.66 -7.43
N ASP A 645 -30.81 3.87 -7.97
CA ASP A 645 -30.49 5.13 -7.30
C ASP A 645 -31.49 6.21 -7.73
N TYR A 646 -31.64 7.24 -6.90
CA TYR A 646 -32.56 8.34 -7.16
C TYR A 646 -31.95 9.39 -8.08
N CYS A 647 -32.81 10.04 -8.86
CA CYS A 647 -32.50 11.17 -9.74
C CYS A 647 -33.70 12.14 -9.78
#